data_AF-A0A972TS62-F1
#
_entry.id   AF-A0A972TS62-F1
#
_cell.length_a   1.000
_cell.length_b   1.000
_cell.length_c   1.000
_cell.angle_alpha   90.00
_cell.angle_beta   90.00
_cell.angle_gamma   90.00
#
_symmetry.space_group_name_H-M   'P 1'
#
loop_
_entity.id
_entity.type
_entity.pdbx_description
1 polymer ?
#
loop_
_entity_poly.entity_id
_entity_poly.type
_entity_poly.pdbx_seq_one_letter_code
_entity_poly.pdbx_strand_id
1 'polypeptide(L)'
;MTLFSSKQRFSTLKFYVLIIVLSICVIPSFGFAQRGDRYAKEIRMIEDCVKKELERLKIPSLSIAFYKDDFLWKRSFGYADMEHKIPAKPDTLYRLASISKPITAVGILRLMEEGKLNLDDEVQKYVPNFPRKRWPITIRHLLGHLSGISHYRNYDEEGHFKTHYTTKESIGVFKDWELKAEPGTKYIYTTYGFNLLGAVIEGASGKPYAEYMRENVWKPLGMNNTRMDIADTIITNRARGYRRISETVKNCEFVDISSRFAGGGMLSTAVDLVNLSRALDESKVLSKEIQRMMYTSMVTKDGRVTGYGMGWGVDFIQGFWNVSHGGGQQGTSTHLLRFPGEKFAVAVTCNEQGQNTSRYAYLISSFILGAFPYRLETPSADGYWRLRLSYLVGLGFYSKFGTTFAVDEEDLKESFAYFNNLDPTAKKIRQQINDGAELFTGAPLVKVGTYMAEKIKEYHGEDRLNVLRRNGSIPFFKTYIDLYKSDSSIPEEHKFTEDFERMLEEWYISYKKTWTDETRKYFLIPRVDFGKYIDDIKDKFKGEIVYPRLNELFNSYAFYLKGEKKLDEGLTVLLDAIELFPTDANLFDSVGEFYLAKEDKTKAIEYYKKALEIDPNLRSSIQALEKLEEKHSLDHLIKHTRVKSKK
;
A
#
# COMPACT_ATOMS: atom_id res chain seq x y z
N MET A 1 -10.24 39.76 -89.40
CA MET A 1 -9.87 38.88 -90.50
C MET A 1 -8.74 37.98 -90.03
N THR A 2 -8.96 36.67 -90.12
CA THR A 2 -7.99 35.55 -90.05
C THR A 2 -7.30 35.21 -88.71
N LEU A 3 -7.70 34.05 -88.19
CA LEU A 3 -7.06 33.18 -87.19
C LEU A 3 -5.79 32.50 -87.73
N PHE A 4 -4.81 32.16 -86.87
CA PHE A 4 -3.96 30.93 -86.89
C PHE A 4 -3.05 30.95 -85.62
N SER A 5 -3.24 30.05 -84.63
CA SER A 5 -2.55 28.78 -84.34
C SER A 5 -1.14 28.82 -83.71
N SER A 6 -0.96 28.07 -82.61
CA SER A 6 0.10 27.05 -82.37
C SER A 6 0.07 26.62 -80.89
N LYS A 7 -0.30 25.36 -80.55
CA LYS A 7 0.49 24.10 -80.48
C LYS A 7 1.39 23.94 -79.23
N GLN A 8 1.08 22.86 -78.49
CA GLN A 8 1.95 21.99 -77.69
C GLN A 8 2.62 22.51 -76.40
N ARG A 9 2.17 21.96 -75.26
CA ARG A 9 2.94 20.96 -74.46
C ARG A 9 2.09 20.43 -73.29
N PHE A 10 1.30 19.40 -73.58
CA PHE A 10 0.84 18.41 -72.60
C PHE A 10 1.91 17.31 -72.52
N SER A 11 2.56 17.12 -71.37
CA SER A 11 3.05 15.81 -70.86
C SER A 11 4.23 15.96 -69.88
N THR A 12 4.01 16.48 -68.67
CA THR A 12 4.96 16.25 -67.55
C THR A 12 4.37 16.46 -66.15
N LEU A 13 3.15 17.00 -66.03
CA LEU A 13 2.61 17.38 -64.71
C LEU A 13 1.76 16.30 -64.00
N LYS A 14 1.43 15.18 -64.68
CA LYS A 14 0.63 14.09 -64.07
C LYS A 14 1.43 12.98 -63.40
N PHE A 15 2.76 12.95 -63.53
CA PHE A 15 3.59 11.93 -62.88
C PHE A 15 4.20 12.38 -61.53
N TYR A 16 4.41 13.69 -61.32
CA TYR A 16 4.94 14.21 -60.06
C TYR A 16 3.88 14.41 -58.97
N VAL A 17 2.60 14.62 -59.33
CA VAL A 17 1.50 14.72 -58.35
C VAL A 17 1.12 13.35 -57.79
N LEU A 18 1.33 12.26 -58.55
CA LEU A 18 1.06 10.92 -58.05
C LEU A 18 2.15 10.41 -57.09
N ILE A 19 3.41 10.86 -57.23
CA ILE A 19 4.50 10.50 -56.31
C ILE A 19 4.48 11.36 -55.03
N ILE A 20 4.03 12.61 -55.09
CA ILE A 20 3.90 13.47 -53.89
C ILE A 20 2.66 13.09 -53.05
N VAL A 21 1.58 12.59 -53.65
CA VAL A 21 0.41 12.08 -52.91
C VAL A 21 0.64 10.68 -52.32
N LEU A 22 1.53 9.86 -52.91
CA LEU A 22 1.94 8.57 -52.33
C LEU A 22 3.07 8.68 -51.29
N SER A 23 3.72 9.84 -51.15
CA SER A 23 4.78 10.07 -50.14
C SER A 23 4.26 10.67 -48.82
N ILE A 24 2.99 11.08 -48.75
CA ILE A 24 2.37 11.68 -47.55
C ILE A 24 1.48 10.67 -46.77
N CYS A 25 1.28 9.44 -47.29
CA CYS A 25 0.51 8.39 -46.63
C CYS A 25 1.36 7.19 -46.15
N VAL A 26 2.62 7.44 -45.74
CA VAL A 26 3.33 6.53 -44.82
C VAL A 26 3.53 7.28 -43.51
N ILE A 27 2.43 7.56 -42.82
CA ILE A 27 2.50 7.73 -41.37
C ILE A 27 2.98 6.36 -40.86
N PRO A 28 4.08 6.26 -40.11
CA PRO A 28 4.45 4.99 -39.52
C PRO A 28 3.33 4.57 -38.56
N SER A 29 2.48 3.65 -39.01
CA SER A 29 1.47 2.97 -38.19
C SER A 29 2.09 2.10 -37.08
N PHE A 30 3.43 2.12 -36.95
CA PHE A 30 4.20 1.46 -35.90
C PHE A 30 3.85 1.92 -34.47
N GLY A 31 3.18 3.06 -34.28
CA GLY A 31 2.82 3.56 -32.94
C GLY A 31 1.46 3.12 -32.38
N PHE A 32 0.51 2.71 -33.21
CA PHE A 32 -0.86 2.41 -32.74
C PHE A 32 -1.11 0.92 -32.44
N ALA A 33 -0.48 0.01 -33.18
CA ALA A 33 -0.60 -1.43 -32.89
C ALA A 33 0.00 -1.82 -31.54
N GLN A 34 1.03 -1.10 -31.07
CA GLN A 34 1.73 -1.41 -29.81
C GLN A 34 1.01 -0.93 -28.53
N ARG A 35 0.01 -0.04 -28.65
CA ARG A 35 -0.75 0.47 -27.48
C ARG A 35 -1.80 -0.53 -26.97
N GLY A 36 -2.36 -1.37 -27.84
CA GLY A 36 -3.39 -2.35 -27.49
C GLY A 36 -2.88 -3.56 -26.70
N ASP A 37 -1.59 -3.90 -26.87
CA ASP A 37 -0.96 -5.07 -26.23
C ASP A 37 -0.20 -4.74 -24.94
N ARG A 38 -0.07 -3.46 -24.58
CA ARG A 38 0.65 -3.05 -23.37
C ARG A 38 -0.05 -3.62 -22.14
N TYR A 39 0.67 -4.44 -21.36
CA TYR A 39 0.17 -5.19 -20.21
C TYR A 39 -0.87 -6.30 -20.49
N ALA A 40 -1.07 -6.73 -21.74
CA ALA A 40 -2.12 -7.70 -22.07
C ALA A 40 -1.97 -9.05 -21.36
N LYS A 41 -0.74 -9.48 -21.07
CA LYS A 41 -0.47 -10.70 -20.29
C LYS A 41 -0.82 -10.49 -18.81
N GLU A 42 -0.34 -9.41 -18.23
CA GLU A 42 -0.55 -9.00 -16.84
C GLU A 42 -2.04 -8.81 -16.56
N ILE A 43 -2.77 -8.14 -17.45
CA ILE A 43 -4.21 -7.90 -17.33
C ILE A 43 -4.99 -9.22 -17.33
N ARG A 44 -4.67 -10.17 -18.22
CA ARG A 44 -5.31 -11.49 -18.21
C ARG A 44 -5.10 -12.20 -16.88
N MET A 45 -3.86 -12.20 -16.38
CA MET A 45 -3.54 -12.77 -15.07
C MET A 45 -4.34 -12.08 -13.96
N ILE A 46 -4.37 -10.74 -13.92
CA ILE A 46 -5.15 -9.96 -12.94
C ILE A 46 -6.63 -10.34 -12.99
N GLU A 47 -7.25 -10.36 -14.18
CA GLU A 47 -8.66 -10.67 -14.32
C GLU A 47 -9.02 -12.08 -13.84
N ASP A 48 -8.22 -13.08 -14.21
CA ASP A 48 -8.46 -14.47 -13.81
C ASP A 48 -8.39 -14.64 -12.30
N CYS A 49 -7.46 -13.93 -11.66
CA CYS A 49 -7.29 -13.95 -10.23
C CYS A 49 -8.46 -13.29 -9.50
N VAL A 50 -8.88 -12.12 -9.99
CA VAL A 50 -10.02 -11.38 -9.44
C VAL A 50 -11.30 -12.20 -9.59
N LYS A 51 -11.56 -12.81 -10.76
CA LYS A 51 -12.75 -13.66 -10.99
C LYS A 51 -12.81 -14.84 -10.01
N LYS A 52 -11.71 -15.58 -9.86
CA LYS A 52 -11.63 -16.72 -8.90
C LYS A 52 -11.88 -16.29 -7.46
N GLU A 53 -11.34 -15.14 -7.04
CA GLU A 53 -11.60 -14.63 -5.68
C GLU A 53 -13.05 -14.17 -5.51
N LEU A 54 -13.65 -13.52 -6.52
CA LEU A 54 -15.05 -13.11 -6.50
C LEU A 54 -16.00 -14.30 -6.36
N GLU A 55 -15.78 -15.36 -7.14
CA GLU A 55 -16.58 -16.58 -7.10
C GLU A 55 -16.49 -17.25 -5.72
N ARG A 56 -15.27 -17.45 -5.22
CA ARG A 56 -15.06 -18.10 -3.93
C ARG A 56 -15.62 -17.29 -2.77
N LEU A 57 -15.27 -16.00 -2.70
CA LEU A 57 -15.68 -15.14 -1.61
C LEU A 57 -17.14 -14.69 -1.76
N LYS A 58 -17.76 -14.91 -2.93
CA LYS A 58 -19.08 -14.39 -3.27
C LYS A 58 -19.13 -12.88 -3.01
N ILE A 59 -18.10 -12.15 -3.46
CA ILE A 59 -18.05 -10.69 -3.33
C ILE A 59 -19.12 -10.09 -4.27
N PRO A 60 -20.05 -9.26 -3.79
CA PRO A 60 -21.12 -8.68 -4.60
C PRO A 60 -20.60 -7.92 -5.82
N SER A 61 -19.72 -6.93 -5.63
CA SER A 61 -19.01 -6.28 -6.73
C SER A 61 -17.63 -5.75 -6.34
N LEU A 62 -16.79 -5.63 -7.35
CA LEU A 62 -15.46 -5.05 -7.26
C LEU A 62 -15.20 -4.24 -8.54
N SER A 63 -14.87 -2.96 -8.41
CA SER A 63 -14.46 -2.10 -9.52
C SER A 63 -13.02 -1.66 -9.32
N ILE A 64 -12.20 -1.86 -10.34
CA ILE A 64 -10.76 -1.63 -10.34
C ILE A 64 -10.38 -0.72 -11.50
N ALA A 65 -9.50 0.23 -11.26
CA ALA A 65 -8.81 0.96 -12.30
C ALA A 65 -7.33 1.13 -11.95
N PHE A 66 -6.45 1.09 -12.95
CA PHE A 66 -5.07 1.54 -12.78
C PHE A 66 -4.62 2.36 -13.98
N TYR A 67 -3.68 3.27 -13.76
CA TYR A 67 -2.92 3.88 -14.86
C TYR A 67 -1.43 3.64 -14.69
N LYS A 68 -0.73 3.59 -15.82
CA LYS A 68 0.73 3.65 -15.90
C LYS A 68 1.10 4.54 -17.08
N ASP A 69 1.79 5.64 -16.80
CA ASP A 69 2.07 6.68 -17.79
C ASP A 69 0.77 7.15 -18.49
N ASP A 70 0.63 6.91 -19.79
CA ASP A 70 -0.54 7.23 -20.61
C ASP A 70 -1.59 6.09 -20.68
N PHE A 71 -1.27 4.90 -20.18
CA PHE A 71 -2.15 3.74 -20.23
C PHE A 71 -3.16 3.77 -19.08
N LEU A 72 -4.45 3.52 -19.38
CA LEU A 72 -5.52 3.39 -18.39
C LEU A 72 -6.28 2.07 -18.62
N TRP A 73 -6.31 1.24 -17.60
CA TRP A 73 -7.19 0.06 -17.55
C TRP A 73 -8.26 0.25 -16.49
N LYS A 74 -9.48 -0.21 -16.79
CA LYS A 74 -10.63 -0.14 -15.88
C LYS A 74 -11.55 -1.34 -16.11
N ARG A 75 -11.95 -2.01 -15.04
CA ARG A 75 -12.84 -3.17 -15.09
C ARG A 75 -13.69 -3.24 -13.84
N SER A 76 -14.94 -3.67 -14.01
CA SER A 76 -15.87 -3.94 -12.93
C SER A 76 -16.35 -5.37 -13.02
N PHE A 77 -16.59 -5.96 -11.86
CA PHE A 77 -17.00 -7.34 -11.72
C PHE A 77 -18.16 -7.44 -10.72
N GLY A 78 -19.04 -8.42 -10.91
CA GLY A 78 -20.21 -8.65 -10.06
C GLY A 78 -21.35 -7.65 -10.28
N TYR A 79 -22.14 -7.43 -9.25
CA TYR A 79 -23.38 -6.66 -9.27
C TYR A 79 -23.34 -5.46 -8.32
N ALA A 80 -23.61 -4.27 -8.87
CA ALA A 80 -23.83 -3.06 -8.09
C ALA A 80 -25.08 -3.18 -7.20
N ASP A 81 -26.07 -3.96 -7.66
CA ASP A 81 -27.22 -4.42 -6.89
C ASP A 81 -27.47 -5.91 -7.15
N MET A 82 -27.25 -6.73 -6.12
CA MET A 82 -27.45 -8.18 -6.12
C MET A 82 -28.93 -8.59 -6.26
N GLU A 83 -29.86 -7.84 -5.67
CA GLU A 83 -31.29 -8.19 -5.67
C GLU A 83 -31.89 -8.04 -7.06
N HIS A 84 -31.52 -6.96 -7.73
CA HIS A 84 -31.98 -6.62 -9.08
C HIS A 84 -31.03 -7.09 -10.18
N LYS A 85 -29.93 -7.77 -9.82
CA LYS A 85 -28.86 -8.23 -10.73
C LYS A 85 -28.33 -7.12 -11.64
N ILE A 86 -28.20 -5.90 -11.11
CA ILE A 86 -27.64 -4.76 -11.86
C ILE A 86 -26.12 -4.93 -11.91
N PRO A 87 -25.52 -5.10 -13.10
CA PRO A 87 -24.07 -5.33 -13.20
C PRO A 87 -23.30 -4.09 -12.76
N ALA A 88 -22.19 -4.30 -12.05
CA ALA A 88 -21.24 -3.23 -11.79
C ALA A 88 -20.54 -2.80 -13.09
N LYS A 89 -20.30 -1.50 -13.20
CA LYS A 89 -19.69 -0.83 -14.36
C LYS A 89 -18.60 0.15 -13.90
N PRO A 90 -17.68 0.58 -14.78
CA PRO A 90 -16.62 1.52 -14.39
C PRO A 90 -17.10 2.87 -13.84
N ASP A 91 -18.35 3.24 -14.11
CA ASP A 91 -19.04 4.43 -13.61
C ASP A 91 -19.95 4.14 -12.39
N THR A 92 -19.89 2.95 -11.81
CA THR A 92 -20.57 2.60 -10.56
C THR A 92 -19.96 3.39 -9.40
N LEU A 93 -20.83 4.07 -8.64
CA LEU A 93 -20.47 4.90 -7.51
C LEU A 93 -20.46 4.08 -6.22
N TYR A 94 -19.32 4.10 -5.55
CA TYR A 94 -19.12 3.50 -4.24
C TYR A 94 -18.87 4.59 -3.21
N ARG A 95 -19.35 4.35 -1.99
CA ARG A 95 -18.90 5.09 -0.82
C ARG A 95 -17.39 4.97 -0.70
N LEU A 96 -16.70 6.10 -0.61
CA LEU A 96 -15.24 6.16 -0.53
C LEU A 96 -14.71 5.87 0.87
N ALA A 97 -15.52 6.11 1.89
CA ALA A 97 -15.07 6.10 3.28
C ALA A 97 -13.83 6.99 3.41
N SER A 98 -12.82 6.54 4.16
CA SER A 98 -11.67 7.35 4.49
C SER A 98 -10.80 7.81 3.32
N ILE A 99 -11.00 7.35 2.08
CA ILE A 99 -10.39 7.99 0.89
C ILE A 99 -10.90 9.43 0.70
N SER A 100 -12.02 9.81 1.34
CA SER A 100 -12.46 11.21 1.40
C SER A 100 -11.43 12.14 2.08
N LYS A 101 -10.56 11.61 2.95
CA LYS A 101 -9.53 12.37 3.69
C LYS A 101 -8.44 12.94 2.79
N PRO A 102 -7.72 12.15 1.98
CA PRO A 102 -6.74 12.70 1.06
C PRO A 102 -7.36 13.72 0.09
N ILE A 103 -8.61 13.53 -0.33
CA ILE A 103 -9.32 14.49 -1.19
C ILE A 103 -9.59 15.80 -0.44
N THR A 104 -10.06 15.73 0.82
CA THR A 104 -10.22 16.90 1.70
C THR A 104 -8.90 17.62 1.95
N ALA A 105 -7.80 16.89 2.15
CA ALA A 105 -6.47 17.46 2.33
C ALA A 105 -6.04 18.29 1.11
N VAL A 106 -6.34 17.83 -0.12
CA VAL A 106 -6.11 18.64 -1.34
C VAL A 106 -6.88 19.96 -1.29
N GLY A 107 -8.13 19.96 -0.80
CA GLY A 107 -8.93 21.19 -0.63
C GLY A 107 -8.32 22.17 0.37
N ILE A 108 -7.84 21.69 1.53
CA ILE A 108 -7.15 22.52 2.53
C ILE A 108 -5.85 23.11 1.96
N LEU A 109 -5.04 22.28 1.29
CA LEU A 109 -3.76 22.71 0.74
C LEU A 109 -3.93 23.67 -0.45
N ARG A 110 -5.03 23.54 -1.20
CA ARG A 110 -5.42 24.49 -2.23
C ARG A 110 -5.75 25.86 -1.63
N LEU A 111 -6.54 25.91 -0.56
CA LEU A 111 -6.81 27.16 0.17
C LEU A 111 -5.54 27.78 0.76
N MET A 112 -4.60 26.95 1.22
CA MET A 112 -3.30 27.42 1.72
C MET A 112 -2.48 28.06 0.60
N GLU A 113 -2.38 27.41 -0.56
CA GLU A 113 -1.66 27.90 -1.73
C GLU A 113 -2.29 29.19 -2.29
N GLU A 114 -3.62 29.34 -2.16
CA GLU A 114 -4.36 30.56 -2.48
C GLU A 114 -4.21 31.68 -1.42
N GLY A 115 -3.45 31.46 -0.34
CA GLY A 115 -3.26 32.42 0.75
C GLY A 115 -4.50 32.64 1.63
N LYS A 116 -5.54 31.80 1.51
CA LYS A 116 -6.78 31.91 2.29
C LYS A 116 -6.68 31.30 3.68
N LEU A 117 -5.70 30.42 3.90
CA LEU A 117 -5.39 29.90 5.23
C LEU A 117 -3.91 29.64 5.45
N ASN A 118 -3.50 29.61 6.73
CA ASN A 118 -2.19 29.11 7.14
C ASN A 118 -2.36 27.79 7.92
N LEU A 119 -1.52 26.80 7.65
CA LEU A 119 -1.63 25.49 8.32
C LEU A 119 -1.38 25.56 9.83
N ASP A 120 -0.64 26.57 10.29
CA ASP A 120 -0.29 26.74 11.70
C ASP A 120 -1.28 27.65 12.44
N ASP A 121 -2.32 28.16 11.76
CA ASP A 121 -3.42 28.84 12.42
C ASP A 121 -4.21 27.88 13.33
N GLU A 122 -4.67 28.39 14.47
CA GLU A 122 -5.65 27.71 15.31
C GLU A 122 -6.99 27.53 14.57
N VAL A 123 -7.60 26.37 14.75
CA VAL A 123 -8.86 26.00 14.06
C VAL A 123 -10.00 27.00 14.31
N GLN A 124 -10.02 27.68 15.46
CA GLN A 124 -11.03 28.67 15.84
C GLN A 124 -11.05 29.90 14.93
N LYS A 125 -9.94 30.20 14.24
CA LYS A 125 -9.88 31.28 13.25
C LYS A 125 -10.89 31.07 12.11
N TYR A 126 -11.15 29.82 11.75
CA TYR A 126 -12.06 29.42 10.67
C TYR A 126 -13.37 28.83 11.19
N VAL A 127 -13.35 28.24 12.39
CA VAL A 127 -14.50 27.59 13.02
C VAL A 127 -14.70 28.17 14.42
N PRO A 128 -15.17 29.42 14.56
CA PRO A 128 -15.25 30.12 15.85
C PRO A 128 -16.16 29.43 16.88
N ASN A 129 -17.09 28.59 16.43
CA ASN A 129 -17.99 27.81 17.29
C ASN A 129 -17.34 26.52 17.85
N PHE A 130 -16.13 26.16 17.40
CA PHE A 130 -15.39 25.03 17.98
C PHE A 130 -14.72 25.48 19.29
N PRO A 131 -15.01 24.86 20.43
CA PRO A 131 -14.54 25.36 21.72
C PRO A 131 -13.02 25.28 21.82
N ARG A 132 -12.42 26.24 22.53
CA ARG A 132 -11.00 26.15 22.89
C ARG A 132 -10.78 24.92 23.77
N LYS A 133 -9.76 24.13 23.44
CA LYS A 133 -9.36 22.93 24.17
C LYS A 133 -8.25 23.27 25.17
N ARG A 134 -7.89 22.30 26.02
CA ARG A 134 -6.74 22.41 26.94
C ARG A 134 -5.45 22.82 26.23
N TRP A 135 -5.26 22.36 24.99
CA TRP A 135 -4.14 22.74 24.13
C TRP A 135 -4.66 23.21 22.76
N PRO A 136 -4.00 24.19 22.12
CA PRO A 136 -4.41 24.69 20.82
C PRO A 136 -4.24 23.62 19.72
N ILE A 137 -5.19 23.58 18.79
CA ILE A 137 -5.18 22.66 17.65
C ILE A 137 -5.02 23.51 16.38
N THR A 138 -4.06 23.14 15.54
CA THR A 138 -3.82 23.79 14.25
C THR A 138 -4.36 22.94 13.12
N ILE A 139 -4.51 23.54 11.94
CA ILE A 139 -4.90 22.83 10.71
C ILE A 139 -3.88 21.74 10.37
N ARG A 140 -2.59 22.02 10.56
CA ARG A 140 -1.48 21.06 10.38
C ARG A 140 -1.68 19.83 11.27
N HIS A 141 -2.03 20.02 12.54
CA HIS A 141 -2.30 18.91 13.45
C HIS A 141 -3.45 18.02 12.96
N LEU A 142 -4.50 18.59 12.38
CA LEU A 142 -5.61 17.81 11.84
C LEU A 142 -5.23 16.99 10.60
N LEU A 143 -4.47 17.59 9.67
CA LEU A 143 -4.04 16.92 8.43
C LEU A 143 -3.20 15.66 8.68
N GLY A 144 -2.41 15.67 9.75
CA GLY A 144 -1.49 14.58 10.13
C GLY A 144 -1.99 13.62 11.19
N HIS A 145 -3.26 13.71 11.62
CA HIS A 145 -3.77 12.95 12.78
C HIS A 145 -2.99 13.18 14.08
N LEU A 146 -2.49 14.40 14.27
CA LEU A 146 -1.71 14.83 15.45
C LEU A 146 -2.51 15.75 16.38
N SER A 147 -3.83 15.87 16.21
CA SER A 147 -4.66 16.80 16.98
C SER A 147 -5.07 16.31 18.37
N GLY A 148 -4.92 15.01 18.64
CA GLY A 148 -5.46 14.39 19.86
C GLY A 148 -6.99 14.22 19.85
N ILE A 149 -7.70 14.63 18.79
CA ILE A 149 -9.15 14.43 18.66
C ILE A 149 -9.46 12.94 18.53
N SER A 150 -10.44 12.45 19.29
CA SER A 150 -10.86 11.04 19.21
C SER A 150 -11.40 10.69 17.83
N HIS A 151 -11.17 9.45 17.37
CA HIS A 151 -11.82 8.93 16.18
C HIS A 151 -13.34 8.80 16.36
N TYR A 152 -13.73 8.09 17.42
CA TYR A 152 -15.08 7.80 17.92
C TYR A 152 -14.95 7.53 19.44
N ARG A 153 -16.04 7.66 20.20
CA ARG A 153 -16.14 7.19 21.59
C ARG A 153 -16.91 5.88 21.68
N ASN A 154 -17.98 5.73 20.92
CA ASN A 154 -18.76 4.52 20.76
C ASN A 154 -19.10 4.31 19.27
N TYR A 155 -18.33 3.46 18.59
CA TYR A 155 -18.58 3.21 17.16
C TYR A 155 -19.91 2.51 16.89
N ASP A 156 -20.43 1.72 17.83
CA ASP A 156 -21.69 0.99 17.65
C ASP A 156 -22.90 1.95 17.61
N GLU A 157 -22.77 3.14 18.19
CA GLU A 157 -23.75 4.23 18.05
C GLU A 157 -23.40 5.13 16.86
N GLU A 158 -22.20 5.69 16.89
CA GLU A 158 -21.80 6.76 15.98
C GLU A 158 -21.64 6.26 14.55
N GLY A 159 -21.19 5.01 14.38
CA GLY A 159 -21.13 4.25 13.13
C GLY A 159 -22.46 4.09 12.43
N HIS A 160 -23.57 4.24 13.16
CA HIS A 160 -24.89 3.74 12.78
C HIS A 160 -25.96 4.83 12.74
N PHE A 161 -25.58 6.11 12.82
CA PHE A 161 -26.51 7.23 12.74
C PHE A 161 -27.43 7.15 11.51
N LYS A 162 -28.71 7.43 11.74
CA LYS A 162 -29.78 7.47 10.72
C LYS A 162 -30.25 8.90 10.41
N THR A 163 -29.91 9.84 11.28
CA THR A 163 -30.30 11.24 11.18
C THR A 163 -29.32 11.99 10.30
N HIS A 164 -29.82 12.94 9.53
CA HIS A 164 -28.99 13.87 8.77
C HIS A 164 -28.35 14.91 9.70
N TYR A 165 -27.11 15.30 9.40
CA TYR A 165 -26.34 16.32 10.10
C TYR A 165 -25.83 17.35 9.10
N THR A 166 -26.11 18.63 9.36
CA THR A 166 -25.36 19.74 8.76
C THR A 166 -23.90 19.71 9.23
N THR A 167 -23.02 20.49 8.59
CA THR A 167 -21.62 20.65 9.04
C THR A 167 -21.55 21.02 10.53
N LYS A 168 -22.36 22.01 10.96
CA LYS A 168 -22.41 22.47 12.36
C LYS A 168 -22.84 21.36 13.33
N GLU A 169 -23.88 20.60 12.98
CA GLU A 169 -24.37 19.49 13.83
C GLU A 169 -23.37 18.33 13.87
N SER A 170 -22.71 18.02 12.75
CA SER A 170 -21.64 17.02 12.70
C SER A 170 -20.46 17.40 13.60
N ILE A 171 -20.05 18.67 13.62
CA ILE A 171 -19.06 19.16 14.59
C ILE A 171 -19.59 19.04 16.02
N GLY A 172 -20.90 19.28 16.22
CA GLY A 172 -21.60 19.12 17.49
C GLY A 172 -21.44 17.74 18.15
N VAL A 173 -21.26 16.67 17.37
CA VAL A 173 -21.09 15.29 17.88
C VAL A 173 -19.87 15.16 18.80
N PHE A 174 -18.76 15.83 18.47
CA PHE A 174 -17.47 15.63 19.16
C PHE A 174 -16.85 16.90 19.74
N LYS A 175 -17.42 18.09 19.43
CA LYS A 175 -16.80 19.37 19.79
C LYS A 175 -16.54 19.53 21.28
N ASP A 176 -17.27 18.86 22.17
CA ASP A 176 -17.14 19.00 23.63
C ASP A 176 -16.27 17.90 24.26
N TRP A 177 -15.72 16.98 23.46
CA TRP A 177 -14.89 15.90 23.97
C TRP A 177 -13.47 16.37 24.32
N GLU A 178 -12.90 15.82 25.39
CA GLU A 178 -11.50 16.03 25.71
C GLU A 178 -10.57 15.41 24.67
N LEU A 179 -9.37 15.99 24.54
CA LEU A 179 -8.31 15.45 23.69
C LEU A 179 -7.68 14.22 24.36
N LYS A 180 -7.42 13.18 23.56
CA LYS A 180 -6.74 11.95 24.00
C LYS A 180 -5.25 12.14 24.24
N ALA A 181 -4.66 13.19 23.67
CA ALA A 181 -3.26 13.55 23.82
C ALA A 181 -3.05 15.04 23.52
N GLU A 182 -1.94 15.59 24.00
CA GLU A 182 -1.49 16.92 23.58
C GLU A 182 -1.19 16.91 22.06
N PRO A 183 -1.66 17.91 21.29
CA PRO A 183 -1.39 17.98 19.87
C PRO A 183 0.11 17.91 19.54
N GLY A 184 0.45 17.15 18.50
CA GLY A 184 1.82 16.87 18.07
C GLY A 184 2.52 15.74 18.83
N THR A 185 2.03 15.28 19.98
CA THR A 185 2.75 14.29 20.79
C THR A 185 2.46 12.83 20.43
N LYS A 186 1.30 12.55 19.81
CA LYS A 186 0.89 11.19 19.42
C LYS A 186 0.13 11.21 18.10
N TYR A 187 0.40 10.21 17.25
CA TYR A 187 -0.43 9.89 16.11
C TYR A 187 -1.71 9.18 16.58
N ILE A 188 -2.86 9.81 16.37
CA ILE A 188 -4.18 9.29 16.72
C ILE A 188 -5.09 9.52 15.52
N TYR A 189 -5.25 8.46 14.70
CA TYR A 189 -6.13 8.49 13.53
C TYR A 189 -7.53 8.98 13.91
N THR A 190 -8.05 9.97 13.19
CA THR A 190 -9.37 10.55 13.47
C THR A 190 -10.15 10.92 12.21
N THR A 191 -11.41 10.50 12.16
CA THR A 191 -12.36 10.94 11.12
C THR A 191 -12.97 12.29 11.49
N TYR A 192 -13.27 12.52 12.76
CA TYR A 192 -13.79 13.82 13.21
C TYR A 192 -12.79 14.96 13.10
N GLY A 193 -11.48 14.69 13.23
CA GLY A 193 -10.46 15.69 12.89
C GLY A 193 -10.55 16.14 11.43
N PHE A 194 -10.86 15.23 10.50
CA PHE A 194 -11.07 15.57 9.09
C PHE A 194 -12.43 16.25 8.83
N ASN A 195 -13.46 15.97 9.62
CA ASN A 195 -14.68 16.78 9.57
C ASN A 195 -14.43 18.22 10.02
N LEU A 196 -13.58 18.43 11.03
CA LEU A 196 -13.17 19.77 11.42
C LEU A 196 -12.42 20.47 10.28
N LEU A 197 -11.59 19.76 9.51
CA LEU A 197 -11.03 20.31 8.26
C LEU A 197 -12.12 20.66 7.23
N GLY A 198 -13.18 19.87 7.13
CA GLY A 198 -14.35 20.21 6.32
C GLY A 198 -14.98 21.55 6.71
N ALA A 199 -15.16 21.79 8.01
CA ALA A 199 -15.65 23.07 8.53
C ALA A 199 -14.63 24.22 8.32
N VAL A 200 -13.32 23.94 8.41
CA VAL A 200 -12.26 24.91 8.08
C VAL A 200 -12.35 25.32 6.60
N ILE A 201 -12.61 24.39 5.67
CA ILE A 201 -12.84 24.71 4.26
C ILE A 201 -14.01 25.68 4.11
N GLU A 202 -15.12 25.44 4.80
CA GLU A 202 -16.28 26.34 4.74
C GLU A 202 -15.93 27.74 5.27
N GLY A 203 -15.28 27.82 6.43
CA GLY A 203 -14.89 29.09 7.05
C GLY A 203 -13.87 29.88 6.23
N ALA A 204 -12.87 29.22 5.64
CA ALA A 204 -11.82 29.86 4.85
C ALA A 204 -12.27 30.24 3.42
N SER A 205 -13.19 29.46 2.83
CA SER A 205 -13.66 29.72 1.46
C SER A 205 -14.94 30.56 1.39
N GLY A 206 -15.72 30.61 2.47
CA GLY A 206 -17.06 31.20 2.48
C GLY A 206 -18.11 30.38 1.71
N LYS A 207 -17.78 29.15 1.28
CA LYS A 207 -18.65 28.27 0.49
C LYS A 207 -19.00 27.00 1.26
N PRO A 208 -20.18 26.39 1.02
CA PRO A 208 -20.46 25.05 1.51
C PRO A 208 -19.40 24.05 1.06
N TYR A 209 -19.05 23.09 1.92
CA TYR A 209 -17.95 22.15 1.68
C TYR A 209 -18.07 21.45 0.31
N ALA A 210 -19.24 20.91 0.01
CA ALA A 210 -19.48 20.17 -1.23
C ALA A 210 -19.35 21.04 -2.50
N GLU A 211 -19.71 22.33 -2.41
CA GLU A 211 -19.57 23.28 -3.51
C GLU A 211 -18.09 23.61 -3.75
N TYR A 212 -17.38 24.00 -2.69
CA TYR A 212 -15.94 24.29 -2.78
C TYR A 212 -15.16 23.10 -3.36
N MET A 213 -15.40 21.90 -2.82
CA MET A 213 -14.71 20.68 -3.27
C MET A 213 -15.04 20.34 -4.72
N ARG A 214 -16.29 20.52 -5.17
CA ARG A 214 -16.66 20.27 -6.56
C ARG A 214 -15.92 21.20 -7.53
N GLU A 215 -15.88 22.48 -7.21
CA GLU A 215 -15.34 23.52 -8.11
C GLU A 215 -13.82 23.55 -8.13
N ASN A 216 -13.17 23.40 -6.96
CA ASN A 216 -11.74 23.65 -6.81
C ASN A 216 -10.91 22.36 -6.72
N VAL A 217 -11.55 21.20 -6.53
CA VAL A 217 -10.86 19.91 -6.38
C VAL A 217 -11.36 18.89 -7.39
N TRP A 218 -12.63 18.46 -7.33
CA TRP A 218 -13.12 17.34 -8.14
C TRP A 218 -13.12 17.64 -9.64
N LYS A 219 -13.70 18.76 -10.08
CA LYS A 219 -13.73 19.13 -11.51
C LYS A 219 -12.32 19.33 -12.09
N PRO A 220 -11.42 20.13 -11.48
CA PRO A 220 -10.07 20.31 -12.01
C PRO A 220 -9.23 19.03 -12.09
N LEU A 221 -9.50 18.06 -11.20
CA LEU A 221 -8.82 16.75 -11.20
C LEU A 221 -9.49 15.72 -12.12
N GLY A 222 -10.56 16.08 -12.84
CA GLY A 222 -11.28 15.17 -13.73
C GLY A 222 -12.07 14.08 -13.00
N MET A 223 -12.46 14.33 -11.75
CA MET A 223 -13.28 13.46 -10.90
C MET A 223 -14.77 13.74 -11.09
N ASN A 224 -15.26 13.56 -12.33
CA ASN A 224 -16.58 14.04 -12.76
C ASN A 224 -17.77 13.33 -12.07
N ASN A 225 -17.56 12.12 -11.55
CA ASN A 225 -18.59 11.33 -10.89
C ASN A 225 -18.63 11.59 -9.37
N THR A 226 -17.56 12.16 -8.81
CA THR A 226 -17.38 12.37 -7.38
C THR A 226 -18.38 13.38 -6.81
N ARG A 227 -18.97 13.05 -5.65
CA ARG A 227 -20.01 13.84 -4.97
C ARG A 227 -20.20 13.40 -3.53
N MET A 228 -21.00 14.15 -2.76
CA MET A 228 -21.44 13.74 -1.43
C MET A 228 -22.51 12.65 -1.51
N ASP A 229 -22.48 11.71 -0.56
CA ASP A 229 -23.50 10.68 -0.39
C ASP A 229 -24.69 11.24 0.41
N ILE A 230 -25.58 11.97 -0.27
CA ILE A 230 -26.76 12.59 0.36
C ILE A 230 -27.94 11.61 0.30
N ALA A 231 -28.57 11.32 1.44
CA ALA A 231 -29.52 10.21 1.59
C ALA A 231 -30.80 10.36 0.75
N ASP A 232 -31.37 11.57 0.68
CA ASP A 232 -32.62 11.88 -0.01
C ASP A 232 -32.44 12.25 -1.50
N THR A 233 -31.20 12.30 -1.97
CA THR A 233 -30.87 12.65 -3.36
C THR A 233 -30.88 11.41 -4.25
N ILE A 234 -31.51 11.52 -5.42
CA ILE A 234 -31.42 10.49 -6.47
C ILE A 234 -30.00 10.53 -7.07
N ILE A 235 -29.24 9.45 -6.89
CA ILE A 235 -27.88 9.31 -7.40
C ILE A 235 -27.82 8.12 -8.35
N THR A 236 -27.70 8.41 -9.64
CA THR A 236 -27.51 7.39 -10.69
C THR A 236 -26.24 6.59 -10.44
N ASN A 237 -26.28 5.29 -10.72
CA ASN A 237 -25.16 4.35 -10.55
C ASN A 237 -24.65 4.18 -9.10
N ARG A 238 -25.38 4.66 -8.07
CA ARG A 238 -25.05 4.39 -6.66
C ARG A 238 -25.14 2.88 -6.39
N ALA A 239 -24.03 2.26 -5.99
CA ALA A 239 -24.02 0.85 -5.61
C ALA A 239 -24.76 0.64 -4.29
N ARG A 240 -25.45 -0.50 -4.18
CA ARG A 240 -26.04 -0.96 -2.93
C ARG A 240 -24.98 -1.59 -2.05
N GLY A 241 -24.98 -1.25 -0.76
CA GLY A 241 -24.00 -1.74 0.20
C GLY A 241 -24.39 -3.07 0.84
N TYR A 242 -23.41 -3.96 0.99
CA TYR A 242 -23.55 -5.28 1.58
C TYR A 242 -22.60 -5.50 2.76
N ARG A 243 -22.99 -6.42 3.63
CA ARG A 243 -22.19 -6.93 4.74
C ARG A 243 -22.22 -8.44 4.76
N ARG A 244 -21.20 -9.01 5.37
CA ARG A 244 -21.11 -10.45 5.59
C ARG A 244 -21.44 -10.79 7.03
N ILE A 245 -22.31 -11.77 7.22
CA ILE A 245 -22.51 -12.44 8.51
C ILE A 245 -22.24 -13.92 8.28
N SER A 246 -21.20 -14.45 8.94
CA SER A 246 -20.68 -15.79 8.68
C SER A 246 -20.34 -15.94 7.19
N GLU A 247 -20.92 -16.90 6.47
CA GLU A 247 -20.66 -17.11 5.03
C GLU A 247 -21.70 -16.45 4.12
N THR A 248 -22.67 -15.72 4.69
CA THR A 248 -23.80 -15.15 3.94
C THR A 248 -23.66 -13.64 3.75
N VAL A 249 -23.80 -13.21 2.49
CA VAL A 249 -23.95 -11.80 2.13
C VAL A 249 -25.35 -11.33 2.50
N LYS A 250 -25.46 -10.21 3.20
CA LYS A 250 -26.71 -9.56 3.58
C LYS A 250 -26.66 -8.07 3.22
N ASN A 251 -27.83 -7.46 3.08
CA ASN A 251 -27.93 -6.01 2.96
C ASN A 251 -27.29 -5.32 4.18
N CYS A 252 -26.59 -4.23 3.92
CA CYS A 252 -26.26 -3.28 4.97
C CYS A 252 -27.51 -2.55 5.45
N GLU A 253 -27.49 -2.16 6.72
CA GLU A 253 -28.46 -1.22 7.23
C GLU A 253 -28.30 0.15 6.56
N PHE A 254 -29.38 0.93 6.55
CA PHE A 254 -29.29 2.34 6.17
C PHE A 254 -28.40 3.09 7.17
N VAL A 255 -27.45 3.90 6.70
CA VAL A 255 -26.64 4.80 7.54
C VAL A 255 -26.54 6.12 6.81
N ASP A 256 -26.83 7.21 7.51
CA ASP A 256 -26.57 8.57 7.02
C ASP A 256 -25.12 8.96 7.35
N ILE A 257 -24.33 9.21 6.31
CA ILE A 257 -22.89 9.48 6.44
C ILE A 257 -22.57 10.96 6.66
N SER A 258 -23.57 11.84 6.74
CA SER A 258 -23.36 13.29 6.87
C SER A 258 -22.62 13.66 8.17
N SER A 259 -22.76 12.83 9.22
CA SER A 259 -21.97 12.90 10.45
C SER A 259 -20.45 12.79 10.25
N ARG A 260 -19.99 12.29 9.09
CA ARG A 260 -18.59 12.08 8.69
C ARG A 260 -18.29 12.61 7.29
N PHE A 261 -18.94 13.70 6.90
CA PHE A 261 -18.96 14.22 5.52
C PHE A 261 -17.56 14.35 4.89
N ALA A 262 -16.64 15.11 5.47
CA ALA A 262 -15.30 15.32 4.89
C ALA A 262 -14.34 14.16 5.16
N GLY A 263 -14.51 13.46 6.28
CA GLY A 263 -13.68 12.31 6.63
C GLY A 263 -14.07 10.99 5.97
N GLY A 264 -15.28 10.88 5.40
CA GLY A 264 -15.85 9.60 4.96
C GLY A 264 -17.05 9.64 4.01
N GLY A 265 -17.62 10.81 3.74
CA GLY A 265 -18.97 10.96 3.17
C GLY A 265 -19.05 11.10 1.66
N MET A 266 -17.97 10.88 0.91
CA MET A 266 -17.99 10.99 -0.55
C MET A 266 -18.40 9.67 -1.23
N LEU A 267 -19.05 9.78 -2.38
CA LEU A 267 -19.18 8.77 -3.42
C LEU A 267 -18.18 9.06 -4.54
N SER A 268 -17.62 8.01 -5.15
CA SER A 268 -16.80 8.14 -6.36
C SER A 268 -16.68 6.80 -7.09
N THR A 269 -15.91 6.77 -8.18
CA THR A 269 -15.60 5.58 -8.99
C THR A 269 -14.12 5.25 -8.86
N ALA A 270 -13.72 4.01 -9.15
CA ALA A 270 -12.30 3.68 -9.25
C ALA A 270 -11.58 4.53 -10.32
N VAL A 271 -12.28 4.92 -11.39
CA VAL A 271 -11.74 5.76 -12.47
C VAL A 271 -11.44 7.18 -11.99
N ASP A 272 -12.36 7.80 -11.25
CA ASP A 272 -12.15 9.13 -10.67
C ASP A 272 -10.98 9.14 -9.69
N LEU A 273 -10.80 8.07 -8.89
CA LEU A 273 -9.68 7.93 -7.96
C LEU A 273 -8.32 7.83 -8.65
N VAL A 274 -8.22 7.18 -9.81
CA VAL A 274 -6.98 7.19 -10.59
C VAL A 274 -6.78 8.51 -11.35
N ASN A 275 -7.87 9.21 -11.72
CA ASN A 275 -7.78 10.56 -12.29
C ASN A 275 -7.26 11.58 -11.27
N LEU A 276 -7.69 11.48 -10.00
CA LEU A 276 -7.11 12.24 -8.87
C LEU A 276 -5.58 12.10 -8.87
N SER A 277 -5.09 10.86 -8.95
CA SER A 277 -3.65 10.60 -8.95
C SER A 277 -2.95 11.20 -10.17
N ARG A 278 -3.46 10.94 -11.37
CA ARG A 278 -2.87 11.46 -12.61
C ARG A 278 -2.82 12.99 -12.61
N ALA A 279 -3.91 13.64 -12.22
CA ALA A 279 -3.99 15.10 -12.23
C ALA A 279 -3.11 15.76 -11.15
N LEU A 280 -2.89 15.09 -10.02
CA LEU A 280 -1.89 15.52 -9.03
C LEU A 280 -0.47 15.38 -9.58
N ASP A 281 -0.13 14.26 -10.23
CA ASP A 281 1.19 14.07 -10.84
C ASP A 281 1.46 15.12 -11.94
N GLU A 282 0.43 15.54 -12.67
CA GLU A 282 0.45 16.63 -13.66
C GLU A 282 0.44 18.04 -13.03
N SER A 283 0.38 18.15 -11.70
CA SER A 283 0.34 19.42 -10.95
C SER A 283 -0.84 20.33 -11.31
N LYS A 284 -2.01 19.75 -11.64
CA LYS A 284 -3.19 20.53 -12.07
C LYS A 284 -3.83 21.40 -10.98
N VAL A 285 -3.72 20.99 -9.71
CA VAL A 285 -4.40 21.65 -8.57
C VAL A 285 -3.46 22.14 -7.48
N LEU A 286 -2.33 21.46 -7.29
CA LEU A 286 -1.33 21.83 -6.29
C LEU A 286 0.05 21.85 -6.95
N SER A 287 0.88 22.84 -6.60
CA SER A 287 2.27 22.86 -7.05
C SER A 287 3.07 21.65 -6.54
N LYS A 288 4.18 21.33 -7.22
CA LYS A 288 5.09 20.25 -6.80
C LYS A 288 5.66 20.46 -5.40
N GLU A 289 5.83 21.70 -4.96
CA GLU A 289 6.28 22.02 -3.60
C GLU A 289 5.25 21.62 -2.56
N ILE A 290 3.99 22.05 -2.74
CA ILE A 290 2.90 21.70 -1.83
C ILE A 290 2.65 20.19 -1.82
N GLN A 291 2.76 19.53 -2.97
CA GLN A 291 2.67 18.08 -3.03
C GLN A 291 3.82 17.37 -2.29
N ARG A 292 5.05 17.87 -2.38
CA ARG A 292 6.19 17.33 -1.60
C ARG A 292 5.92 17.44 -0.10
N MET A 293 5.37 18.57 0.36
CA MET A 293 4.93 18.71 1.76
C MET A 293 3.81 17.74 2.11
N MET A 294 2.78 17.63 1.25
CA MET A 294 1.62 16.75 1.46
C MET A 294 2.01 15.29 1.66
N TYR A 295 2.98 14.79 0.88
CA TYR A 295 3.41 13.41 0.93
C TYR A 295 4.65 13.16 1.81
N THR A 296 5.07 14.13 2.59
CA THR A 296 6.13 13.92 3.59
C THR A 296 5.49 13.46 4.87
N SER A 297 5.98 12.32 5.40
CA SER A 297 5.49 11.83 6.67
C SER A 297 5.68 12.89 7.73
N MET A 298 4.64 13.16 8.48
CA MET A 298 4.71 14.03 9.63
C MET A 298 5.42 13.32 10.77
N VAL A 299 5.96 14.11 11.69
CA VAL A 299 6.66 13.63 12.88
C VAL A 299 5.92 14.08 14.14
N THR A 300 6.02 13.29 15.20
CA THR A 300 5.65 13.73 16.53
C THR A 300 6.65 14.77 17.06
N LYS A 301 6.32 15.48 18.15
CA LYS A 301 7.19 16.49 18.77
C LYS A 301 8.57 15.95 19.16
N ASP A 302 8.68 14.66 19.46
CA ASP A 302 9.95 13.97 19.75
C ASP A 302 10.66 13.43 18.49
N GLY A 303 10.17 13.79 17.30
CA GLY A 303 10.83 13.52 16.01
C GLY A 303 10.57 12.14 15.40
N ARG A 304 9.67 11.33 15.97
CA ARG A 304 9.32 10.00 15.43
C ARG A 304 8.46 10.12 14.19
N VAL A 305 8.79 9.34 13.16
CA VAL A 305 8.06 9.31 11.90
C VAL A 305 6.73 8.59 12.10
N THR A 306 5.63 9.20 11.64
CA THR A 306 4.28 8.62 11.80
C THR A 306 3.88 7.65 10.68
N GLY A 307 4.60 7.66 9.56
CA GLY A 307 4.19 6.97 8.33
C GLY A 307 2.97 7.61 7.67
N TYR A 308 2.59 8.83 8.05
CA TYR A 308 1.40 9.53 7.55
C TYR A 308 1.72 10.99 7.22
N GLY A 309 1.49 11.39 5.97
CA GLY A 309 1.58 12.77 5.50
C GLY A 309 0.28 13.54 5.74
N MET A 310 0.01 14.56 4.94
CA MET A 310 -1.23 15.33 5.04
C MET A 310 -2.36 14.61 4.31
N GLY A 311 -3.06 13.72 5.01
CA GLY A 311 -4.17 12.93 4.46
C GLY A 311 -3.78 11.64 3.74
N TRP A 312 -2.51 11.24 3.76
CA TRP A 312 -2.00 10.06 3.05
C TRP A 312 -1.12 9.19 3.95
N GLY A 313 -1.27 7.87 3.89
CA GLY A 313 -0.21 6.96 4.35
C GLY A 313 0.99 7.07 3.42
N VAL A 314 2.20 7.01 3.97
CA VAL A 314 3.47 7.12 3.25
C VAL A 314 4.29 5.88 3.59
N ASP A 315 4.67 5.11 2.55
CA ASP A 315 5.37 3.84 2.74
C ASP A 315 6.32 3.55 1.56
N PHE A 316 7.05 2.45 1.65
CA PHE A 316 7.97 1.95 0.63
C PHE A 316 7.66 0.48 0.30
N ILE A 317 7.31 0.20 -0.96
CA ILE A 317 7.09 -1.16 -1.46
C ILE A 317 8.25 -1.52 -2.37
N GLN A 318 9.12 -2.42 -1.92
CA GLN A 318 10.33 -2.83 -2.66
C GLN A 318 11.19 -1.65 -3.14
N GLY A 319 11.41 -0.66 -2.26
CA GLY A 319 12.19 0.54 -2.59
C GLY A 319 11.45 1.56 -3.45
N PHE A 320 10.22 1.27 -3.88
CA PHE A 320 9.35 2.28 -4.50
C PHE A 320 8.60 3.05 -3.42
N TRP A 321 8.83 4.36 -3.41
CA TRP A 321 8.01 5.27 -2.61
C TRP A 321 6.57 5.28 -3.10
N ASN A 322 5.64 5.11 -2.15
CA ASN A 322 4.22 5.16 -2.43
C ASN A 322 3.47 6.01 -1.40
N VAL A 323 2.29 6.47 -1.82
CA VAL A 323 1.28 7.03 -0.93
C VAL A 323 -0.03 6.31 -1.14
N SER A 324 -0.74 6.04 -0.05
CA SER A 324 -1.97 5.27 -0.11
C SER A 324 -2.99 5.72 0.93
N HIS A 325 -4.25 5.33 0.70
CA HIS A 325 -5.28 5.41 1.72
C HIS A 325 -6.31 4.30 1.50
N GLY A 326 -6.64 3.56 2.57
CA GLY A 326 -7.74 2.60 2.59
C GLY A 326 -9.04 3.26 3.08
N GLY A 327 -10.18 2.71 2.69
CA GLY A 327 -11.48 3.14 3.20
C GLY A 327 -12.32 1.94 3.61
N GLY A 328 -12.95 2.02 4.77
CA GLY A 328 -13.91 1.04 5.23
C GLY A 328 -15.04 1.77 5.97
N GLN A 329 -16.28 1.43 5.63
CA GLN A 329 -17.47 1.84 6.37
C GLN A 329 -18.61 0.89 6.02
N GLN A 330 -19.79 1.13 6.58
CA GLN A 330 -20.97 0.32 6.31
C GLN A 330 -21.27 0.28 4.80
N GLY A 331 -21.27 -0.93 4.26
CA GLY A 331 -21.57 -1.23 2.85
C GLY A 331 -20.43 -1.01 1.85
N THR A 332 -19.19 -0.75 2.29
CA THR A 332 -18.08 -0.53 1.35
C THR A 332 -16.70 -0.84 1.93
N SER A 333 -15.79 -1.23 1.04
CA SER A 333 -14.36 -1.23 1.25
C SER A 333 -13.67 -0.66 0.01
N THR A 334 -12.66 0.19 0.20
CA THR A 334 -11.97 0.89 -0.88
C THR A 334 -10.46 0.98 -0.60
N HIS A 335 -9.67 1.12 -1.65
CA HIS A 335 -8.24 1.37 -1.53
C HIS A 335 -7.75 2.19 -2.72
N LEU A 336 -6.88 3.16 -2.46
CA LEU A 336 -6.13 3.90 -3.47
C LEU A 336 -4.65 3.81 -3.11
N LEU A 337 -3.85 3.28 -4.03
CA LEU A 337 -2.40 3.15 -3.92
C LEU A 337 -1.75 3.89 -5.10
N ARG A 338 -0.82 4.80 -4.80
CA ARG A 338 -0.16 5.66 -5.79
C ARG A 338 1.35 5.57 -5.65
N PHE A 339 2.03 5.53 -6.77
CA PHE A 339 3.48 5.61 -6.91
C PHE A 339 3.80 6.81 -7.81
N PRO A 340 3.83 8.05 -7.27
CA PRO A 340 3.91 9.25 -8.10
C PRO A 340 5.20 9.31 -8.93
N GLY A 341 6.32 8.82 -8.39
CA GLY A 341 7.59 8.71 -9.14
C GLY A 341 7.51 7.79 -10.35
N GLU A 342 6.63 6.79 -10.31
CA GLU A 342 6.44 5.79 -11.37
C GLU A 342 5.31 6.15 -12.34
N LYS A 343 4.62 7.29 -12.12
CA LYS A 343 3.37 7.67 -12.81
C LYS A 343 2.38 6.50 -12.84
N PHE A 344 2.20 5.87 -11.69
CA PHE A 344 1.35 4.69 -11.52
C PHE A 344 0.42 4.84 -10.33
N ALA A 345 -0.85 4.46 -10.51
CA ALA A 345 -1.74 4.24 -9.38
C ALA A 345 -2.78 3.19 -9.70
N VAL A 346 -3.31 2.58 -8.64
CA VAL A 346 -4.41 1.63 -8.68
C VAL A 346 -5.46 1.99 -7.63
N ALA A 347 -6.71 1.99 -8.06
CA ALA A 347 -7.87 2.17 -7.21
C ALA A 347 -8.74 0.91 -7.24
N VAL A 348 -9.21 0.49 -6.07
CA VAL A 348 -10.09 -0.66 -5.87
C VAL A 348 -11.28 -0.21 -5.04
N THR A 349 -12.49 -0.47 -5.51
CA THR A 349 -13.74 -0.09 -4.84
C THR A 349 -14.68 -1.29 -4.80
N CYS A 350 -15.30 -1.54 -3.65
CA CYS A 350 -16.13 -2.72 -3.39
C CYS A 350 -17.37 -2.30 -2.60
N ASN A 351 -18.53 -2.85 -2.94
CA ASN A 351 -19.79 -2.59 -2.22
C ASN A 351 -20.05 -3.61 -1.09
N GLU A 352 -18.99 -4.18 -0.52
CA GLU A 352 -19.07 -5.03 0.65
C GLU A 352 -18.13 -4.50 1.73
N GLN A 353 -18.65 -4.27 2.94
CA GLN A 353 -17.83 -3.83 4.06
C GLN A 353 -16.86 -4.93 4.53
N GLY A 354 -15.67 -4.51 4.96
CA GLY A 354 -14.69 -5.43 5.55
C GLY A 354 -13.89 -6.26 4.53
N GLN A 355 -14.06 -6.02 3.23
CA GLN A 355 -13.23 -6.65 2.20
C GLN A 355 -11.81 -6.09 2.21
N ASN A 356 -10.81 -6.97 2.02
CA ASN A 356 -9.39 -6.61 1.93
C ASN A 356 -9.05 -6.10 0.52
N THR A 357 -9.38 -4.83 0.26
CA THR A 357 -9.16 -4.18 -1.04
C THR A 357 -7.68 -3.87 -1.33
N SER A 358 -6.85 -3.68 -0.30
CA SER A 358 -5.41 -3.42 -0.48
C SER A 358 -4.68 -4.61 -1.11
N ARG A 359 -5.10 -5.84 -0.83
CA ARG A 359 -4.56 -7.04 -1.46
C ARG A 359 -4.62 -6.97 -3.00
N TYR A 360 -5.73 -6.50 -3.57
CA TYR A 360 -5.87 -6.37 -5.02
C TYR A 360 -4.98 -5.24 -5.57
N ALA A 361 -4.88 -4.11 -4.85
CA ALA A 361 -3.99 -3.01 -5.24
C ALA A 361 -2.53 -3.47 -5.26
N TYR A 362 -2.07 -4.19 -4.22
CA TYR A 362 -0.71 -4.72 -4.17
C TYR A 362 -0.45 -5.80 -5.22
N LEU A 363 -1.43 -6.66 -5.51
CA LEU A 363 -1.32 -7.65 -6.60
C LEU A 363 -1.14 -6.96 -7.96
N ILE A 364 -1.87 -5.89 -8.21
CA ILE A 364 -1.79 -5.16 -9.49
C ILE A 364 -0.47 -4.37 -9.57
N SER A 365 -0.05 -3.69 -8.51
CA SER A 365 1.26 -2.99 -8.50
C SER A 365 2.41 -3.97 -8.71
N SER A 366 2.27 -5.15 -8.12
CA SER A 366 3.15 -6.30 -8.29
C SER A 366 3.26 -6.68 -9.78
N PHE A 367 2.16 -7.01 -10.45
CA PHE A 367 2.18 -7.35 -11.88
C PHE A 367 2.70 -6.23 -12.80
N ILE A 368 2.36 -4.97 -12.51
CA ILE A 368 2.65 -3.85 -13.43
C ILE A 368 4.06 -3.26 -13.21
N LEU A 369 4.53 -3.15 -11.96
CA LEU A 369 5.84 -2.56 -11.64
C LEU A 369 6.94 -3.62 -11.40
N GLY A 370 6.56 -4.87 -11.15
CA GLY A 370 7.49 -5.91 -10.68
C GLY A 370 7.87 -5.76 -9.20
N ALA A 371 7.08 -4.99 -8.43
CA ALA A 371 7.36 -4.62 -7.04
C ALA A 371 6.70 -5.58 -6.04
N PHE A 372 7.09 -6.86 -6.05
CA PHE A 372 6.48 -7.89 -5.21
C PHE A 372 6.99 -7.79 -3.77
N PRO A 373 6.15 -7.61 -2.74
CA PRO A 373 6.62 -7.75 -1.37
C PRO A 373 6.98 -9.21 -1.14
N TYR A 374 8.28 -9.50 -1.05
CA TYR A 374 8.78 -10.84 -0.72
C TYR A 374 9.71 -10.77 0.48
N ARG A 375 9.87 -11.93 1.09
CA ARG A 375 10.82 -12.18 2.16
C ARG A 375 11.66 -13.39 1.79
N LEU A 376 12.86 -13.41 2.33
CA LEU A 376 13.75 -14.55 2.23
C LEU A 376 13.82 -15.21 3.60
N GLU A 377 13.91 -16.52 3.60
CA GLU A 377 14.42 -17.28 4.72
C GLU A 377 15.94 -17.18 4.67
N THR A 378 16.57 -16.93 5.83
CA THR A 378 18.01 -16.64 5.93
C THR A 378 18.54 -17.16 7.27
N PRO A 379 19.85 -17.42 7.43
CA PRO A 379 20.41 -17.88 8.70
C PRO A 379 20.24 -16.89 9.87
N SER A 380 20.08 -15.60 9.57
CA SER A 380 19.84 -14.55 10.56
C SER A 380 18.73 -13.60 10.12
N ALA A 381 17.55 -13.73 10.73
CA ALA A 381 16.39 -12.90 10.42
C ALA A 381 16.64 -11.40 10.70
N ASP A 382 17.34 -11.07 11.78
CA ASP A 382 17.70 -9.68 12.12
C ASP A 382 18.84 -9.17 11.25
N GLY A 383 19.81 -10.02 10.90
CA GLY A 383 20.81 -9.71 9.87
C GLY A 383 20.13 -9.32 8.56
N TYR A 384 19.22 -10.15 8.04
CA TYR A 384 18.45 -9.84 6.84
C TYR A 384 17.58 -8.59 6.99
N TRP A 385 16.99 -8.38 8.17
CA TRP A 385 16.19 -7.18 8.43
C TRP A 385 16.99 -5.89 8.32
N ARG A 386 18.24 -5.86 8.82
CA ARG A 386 19.15 -4.72 8.65
C ARG A 386 19.32 -4.35 7.17
N LEU A 387 19.70 -5.33 6.33
CA LEU A 387 19.87 -5.09 4.89
C LEU A 387 18.56 -4.65 4.25
N ARG A 388 17.47 -5.34 4.57
CA ARG A 388 16.16 -5.09 3.98
C ARG A 388 15.66 -3.70 4.33
N LEU A 389 15.80 -3.25 5.58
CA LEU A 389 15.35 -1.93 5.99
C LEU A 389 16.17 -0.85 5.27
N SER A 390 17.51 -0.89 5.33
CA SER A 390 18.39 0.04 4.60
C SER A 390 18.09 0.10 3.10
N TYR A 391 17.85 -1.06 2.48
CA TYR A 391 17.43 -1.14 1.07
C TYR A 391 16.08 -0.45 0.83
N LEU A 392 15.06 -0.76 1.64
CA LEU A 392 13.70 -0.23 1.46
C LEU A 392 13.65 1.27 1.66
N VAL A 393 14.22 1.77 2.76
CA VAL A 393 14.21 3.20 3.05
C VAL A 393 15.22 3.93 2.16
N GLY A 394 16.39 3.36 1.90
CA GLY A 394 17.40 3.95 1.02
C GLY A 394 16.86 4.19 -0.39
N LEU A 395 16.43 3.14 -1.09
CA LEU A 395 15.84 3.28 -2.42
C LEU A 395 14.53 4.05 -2.38
N GLY A 396 13.75 3.92 -1.32
CA GLY A 396 12.51 4.65 -1.13
C GLY A 396 12.69 6.16 -1.10
N PHE A 397 13.59 6.64 -0.23
CA PHE A 397 13.95 8.06 -0.14
C PHE A 397 14.64 8.53 -1.43
N TYR A 398 15.54 7.73 -1.99
CA TYR A 398 16.19 8.05 -3.26
C TYR A 398 15.17 8.16 -4.41
N SER A 399 14.17 7.28 -4.46
CA SER A 399 13.06 7.33 -5.41
C SER A 399 12.23 8.59 -5.29
N LYS A 400 12.14 9.16 -4.08
CA LYS A 400 11.33 10.34 -3.79
C LYS A 400 12.11 11.63 -4.07
N PHE A 401 13.37 11.69 -3.67
CA PHE A 401 14.17 12.92 -3.67
C PHE A 401 15.22 12.98 -4.79
N GLY A 402 15.65 11.84 -5.32
CA GLY A 402 16.62 11.75 -6.43
C GLY A 402 18.07 12.05 -6.04
N THR A 403 18.37 12.14 -4.74
CA THR A 403 19.69 12.52 -4.19
C THR A 403 19.96 11.76 -2.89
N THR A 404 21.22 11.69 -2.50
CA THR A 404 21.62 11.22 -1.16
C THR A 404 20.94 12.02 -0.04
N PHE A 405 20.66 11.34 1.08
CA PHE A 405 20.15 11.96 2.31
C PHE A 405 21.27 12.39 3.27
N ALA A 406 22.53 12.04 2.98
CA ALA A 406 23.67 12.46 3.78
C ALA A 406 23.95 13.95 3.62
N VAL A 407 24.36 14.60 4.71
CA VAL A 407 24.61 16.06 4.74
C VAL A 407 26.05 16.37 4.36
N ASP A 408 27.01 15.55 4.81
CA ASP A 408 28.44 15.65 4.51
C ASP A 408 29.15 14.28 4.65
N GLU A 409 30.46 14.27 4.41
CA GLU A 409 31.33 13.07 4.47
C GLU A 409 31.44 12.47 5.88
N GLU A 410 31.50 13.29 6.94
CA GLU A 410 31.62 12.78 8.32
C GLU A 410 30.31 12.13 8.76
N ASP A 411 29.17 12.73 8.41
CA ASP A 411 27.84 12.17 8.64
C ASP A 411 27.64 10.82 7.94
N LEU A 412 28.19 10.68 6.73
CA LEU A 412 28.14 9.42 5.99
C LEU A 412 29.03 8.35 6.63
N LYS A 413 30.25 8.70 7.02
CA LYS A 413 31.15 7.82 7.78
C LYS A 413 30.52 7.32 9.08
N GLU A 414 29.89 8.20 9.87
CA GLU A 414 29.16 7.80 11.08
C GLU A 414 28.01 6.84 10.77
N SER A 415 27.31 7.05 9.65
CA SER A 415 26.20 6.21 9.21
C SER A 415 26.65 4.81 8.79
N PHE A 416 27.78 4.69 8.09
CA PHE A 416 28.40 3.40 7.77
C PHE A 416 28.93 2.69 9.01
N ALA A 417 29.57 3.43 9.93
CA ALA A 417 29.98 2.88 11.22
C ALA A 417 28.80 2.35 12.02
N TYR A 418 27.68 3.07 12.05
CA TYR A 418 26.43 2.61 12.66
C TYR A 418 25.97 1.28 12.05
N PHE A 419 25.91 1.18 10.72
CA PHE A 419 25.51 -0.05 10.03
C PHE A 419 26.41 -1.23 10.38
N ASN A 420 27.73 -1.02 10.36
CA ASN A 420 28.75 -2.03 10.61
C ASN A 420 28.73 -2.53 12.07
N ASN A 421 28.39 -1.66 13.01
CA ASN A 421 28.34 -1.98 14.45
C ASN A 421 27.02 -2.63 14.92
N LEU A 422 26.04 -2.83 14.04
CA LEU A 422 24.80 -3.54 14.36
C LEU A 422 25.07 -5.04 14.55
N ASP A 423 25.10 -5.50 15.80
CA ASP A 423 25.29 -6.90 16.19
C ASP A 423 23.97 -7.71 16.08
N PRO A 424 23.88 -8.67 15.13
CA PRO A 424 22.69 -9.51 14.94
C PRO A 424 22.30 -10.35 16.17
N THR A 425 23.21 -10.56 17.12
CA THR A 425 22.97 -11.36 18.34
C THR A 425 22.46 -10.53 19.52
N ALA A 426 22.48 -9.20 19.39
CA ALA A 426 22.09 -8.31 20.47
C ALA A 426 20.60 -8.40 20.80
N LYS A 427 20.27 -8.47 22.10
CA LYS A 427 18.89 -8.57 22.61
C LYS A 427 17.92 -7.47 22.13
N LYS A 428 18.45 -6.33 21.67
CA LYS A 428 17.68 -5.17 21.17
C LYS A 428 17.97 -4.83 19.72
N ILE A 429 18.60 -5.73 18.96
CA ILE A 429 19.01 -5.46 17.58
C ILE A 429 17.85 -4.95 16.72
N ARG A 430 16.66 -5.53 16.87
CA ARG A 430 15.48 -5.10 16.12
C ARG A 430 15.11 -3.64 16.36
N GLN A 431 15.19 -3.19 17.62
CA GLN A 431 14.92 -1.80 17.97
C GLN A 431 15.98 -0.89 17.39
N GLN A 432 17.26 -1.26 17.49
CA GLN A 432 18.36 -0.49 16.92
C GLN A 432 18.19 -0.36 15.40
N ILE A 433 17.94 -1.46 14.67
CA ILE A 433 17.68 -1.41 13.24
C ILE A 433 16.53 -0.44 12.91
N ASN A 434 15.40 -0.53 13.63
CA ASN A 434 14.27 0.37 13.40
C ASN A 434 14.64 1.84 13.70
N ASP A 435 15.32 2.09 14.81
CA ASP A 435 15.80 3.42 15.18
C ASP A 435 16.73 4.00 14.09
N GLY A 436 17.53 3.17 13.42
CA GLY A 436 18.40 3.59 12.31
C GLY A 436 17.66 4.11 11.07
N ALA A 437 16.36 3.90 10.94
CA ALA A 437 15.52 4.45 9.87
C ALA A 437 14.73 5.70 10.29
N GLU A 438 14.79 6.10 11.56
CA GLU A 438 14.05 7.24 12.11
C GLU A 438 14.81 8.56 11.92
N LEU A 439 14.09 9.66 11.66
CA LEU A 439 14.73 10.95 11.42
C LEU A 439 15.41 11.53 12.68
N PHE A 440 14.85 11.29 13.87
CA PHE A 440 15.38 11.81 15.13
C PHE A 440 16.72 11.18 15.55
N THR A 441 17.11 10.06 14.95
CA THR A 441 18.39 9.38 15.21
C THR A 441 19.47 9.76 14.19
N GLY A 442 19.17 10.71 13.29
CA GLY A 442 20.00 11.01 12.13
C GLY A 442 19.79 10.06 10.95
N ALA A 443 18.90 9.07 11.05
CA ALA A 443 18.53 8.15 9.97
C ALA A 443 19.72 7.46 9.24
N PRO A 444 20.69 6.88 9.96
CA PRO A 444 21.92 6.34 9.37
C PRO A 444 21.66 5.27 8.29
N LEU A 445 20.63 4.43 8.45
CA LEU A 445 20.28 3.41 7.46
C LEU A 445 19.66 4.00 6.18
N VAL A 446 18.98 5.16 6.29
CA VAL A 446 18.51 5.91 5.13
C VAL A 446 19.69 6.45 4.35
N LYS A 447 20.64 7.09 5.04
CA LYS A 447 21.85 7.69 4.44
C LYS A 447 22.69 6.66 3.70
N VAL A 448 23.04 5.54 4.34
CA VAL A 448 23.77 4.42 3.72
C VAL A 448 23.03 3.95 2.47
N GLY A 449 21.73 3.67 2.56
CA GLY A 449 20.96 3.18 1.44
C GLY A 449 20.83 4.17 0.28
N THR A 450 20.64 5.47 0.56
CA THR A 450 20.56 6.51 -0.48
C THR A 450 21.90 6.75 -1.16
N TYR A 451 23.01 6.71 -0.40
CA TYR A 451 24.35 6.84 -0.95
C TYR A 451 24.71 5.66 -1.86
N MET A 452 24.42 4.43 -1.42
CA MET A 452 24.60 3.24 -2.27
C MET A 452 23.80 3.35 -3.57
N ALA A 453 22.55 3.82 -3.49
CA ALA A 453 21.70 3.99 -4.67
C ALA A 453 22.29 5.02 -5.65
N GLU A 454 22.78 6.14 -5.13
CA GLU A 454 23.45 7.18 -5.92
C GLU A 454 24.69 6.64 -6.62
N LYS A 455 25.60 5.98 -5.89
CA LYS A 455 26.83 5.41 -6.47
C LYS A 455 26.54 4.33 -7.51
N ILE A 456 25.59 3.44 -7.24
CA ILE A 456 25.17 2.43 -8.23
C ILE A 456 24.60 3.11 -9.49
N LYS A 457 23.82 4.17 -9.35
CA LYS A 457 23.29 4.91 -10.51
C LYS A 457 24.39 5.63 -11.29
N GLU A 458 25.31 6.31 -10.60
CA GLU A 458 26.44 7.00 -11.23
C GLU A 458 27.28 6.04 -12.07
N TYR A 459 27.54 4.84 -11.54
CA TYR A 459 28.40 3.86 -12.19
C TYR A 459 27.68 2.97 -13.21
N HIS A 460 26.46 2.48 -12.91
CA HIS A 460 25.74 1.50 -13.74
C HIS A 460 24.49 2.04 -14.44
N GLY A 461 24.06 3.26 -14.15
CA GLY A 461 22.85 3.87 -14.68
C GLY A 461 21.56 3.50 -13.94
N GLU A 462 20.48 4.24 -14.25
CA GLU A 462 19.15 4.11 -13.61
C GLU A 462 18.52 2.73 -13.83
N ASP A 463 18.73 2.12 -14.99
CA ASP A 463 18.19 0.79 -15.32
C ASP A 463 18.68 -0.28 -14.34
N ARG A 464 19.92 -0.16 -13.85
CA ARG A 464 20.45 -1.07 -12.85
C ARG A 464 19.70 -0.94 -11.53
N LEU A 465 19.40 0.27 -11.06
CA LEU A 465 18.58 0.48 -9.87
C LEU A 465 17.19 -0.14 -10.01
N ASN A 466 16.55 0.01 -11.18
CA ASN A 466 15.25 -0.58 -11.45
C ASN A 466 15.27 -2.12 -11.39
N VAL A 467 16.34 -2.75 -11.89
CA VAL A 467 16.54 -4.20 -11.74
C VAL A 467 16.71 -4.57 -10.27
N LEU A 468 17.49 -3.80 -9.50
CA LEU A 468 17.73 -4.07 -8.08
C LEU A 468 16.46 -3.91 -7.24
N ARG A 469 15.58 -2.97 -7.56
CA ARG A 469 14.25 -2.84 -6.91
C ARG A 469 13.39 -4.11 -7.03
N ARG A 470 13.54 -4.86 -8.12
CA ARG A 470 12.80 -6.12 -8.37
C ARG A 470 13.48 -7.34 -7.74
N ASN A 471 14.75 -7.19 -7.37
CA ASN A 471 15.62 -8.26 -6.90
C ASN A 471 16.08 -8.06 -5.44
N GLY A 472 15.62 -7.00 -4.76
CA GLY A 472 15.70 -6.88 -3.31
C GLY A 472 17.08 -6.55 -2.75
N SER A 473 17.19 -6.70 -1.43
CA SER A 473 18.32 -6.20 -0.67
C SER A 473 19.63 -6.93 -0.93
N ILE A 474 19.64 -8.27 -1.06
CA ILE A 474 20.91 -9.01 -1.22
C ILE A 474 21.66 -8.57 -2.49
N PRO A 475 21.04 -8.57 -3.70
CA PRO A 475 21.70 -8.06 -4.91
C PRO A 475 22.05 -6.57 -4.86
N PHE A 476 21.26 -5.76 -4.14
CA PHE A 476 21.53 -4.32 -3.99
C PHE A 476 22.84 -4.08 -3.23
N PHE A 477 22.99 -4.72 -2.07
CA PHE A 477 24.24 -4.66 -1.30
C PHE A 477 25.40 -5.29 -2.09
N LYS A 478 25.18 -6.44 -2.74
CA LYS A 478 26.22 -7.11 -3.51
C LYS A 478 26.77 -6.23 -4.63
N THR A 479 25.89 -5.53 -5.35
CA THR A 479 26.28 -4.63 -6.44
C THR A 479 27.14 -3.47 -5.93
N TYR A 480 26.83 -2.91 -4.75
CA TYR A 480 27.64 -1.85 -4.15
C TYR A 480 29.02 -2.35 -3.69
N ILE A 481 29.11 -3.56 -3.12
CA ILE A 481 30.38 -4.19 -2.75
C ILE A 481 31.26 -4.40 -3.98
N ASP A 482 30.68 -4.93 -5.06
CA ASP A 482 31.42 -5.14 -6.31
C ASP A 482 31.90 -3.82 -6.90
N LEU A 483 31.09 -2.76 -6.79
CA LEU A 483 31.45 -1.41 -7.21
C LEU A 483 32.68 -0.91 -6.45
N TYR A 484 32.66 -0.84 -5.11
CA TYR A 484 33.80 -0.27 -4.37
C TYR A 484 35.05 -1.16 -4.38
N LYS A 485 34.93 -2.45 -4.71
CA LYS A 485 36.09 -3.32 -4.98
C LYS A 485 36.74 -3.02 -6.32
N SER A 486 35.96 -2.52 -7.28
CA SER A 486 36.42 -2.14 -8.62
C SER A 486 36.80 -0.66 -8.75
N ASP A 487 36.31 0.19 -7.85
CA ASP A 487 36.49 1.64 -7.87
C ASP A 487 37.20 2.11 -6.59
N SER A 488 38.49 2.43 -6.73
CA SER A 488 39.31 2.89 -5.62
C SER A 488 38.98 4.32 -5.15
N SER A 489 38.04 5.02 -5.79
CA SER A 489 37.58 6.34 -5.35
C SER A 489 36.62 6.28 -4.16
N ILE A 490 36.04 5.10 -3.85
CA ILE A 490 35.18 4.93 -2.68
C ILE A 490 36.03 4.89 -1.40
N PRO A 491 35.82 5.81 -0.43
CA PRO A 491 36.55 5.84 0.83
C PRO A 491 36.40 4.55 1.64
N GLU A 492 37.41 4.22 2.44
CA GLU A 492 37.41 3.02 3.29
C GLU A 492 36.27 3.05 4.32
N GLU A 493 35.96 4.26 4.80
CA GLU A 493 34.88 4.56 5.73
C GLU A 493 33.49 4.28 5.16
N HIS A 494 33.36 4.18 3.83
CA HIS A 494 32.12 3.89 3.11
C HIS A 494 32.03 2.43 2.66
N LYS A 495 32.88 1.56 3.21
CA LYS A 495 32.89 0.12 2.94
C LYS A 495 32.31 -0.66 4.12
N PHE A 496 31.88 -1.88 3.84
CA PHE A 496 31.37 -2.78 4.87
C PHE A 496 32.51 -3.62 5.46
N THR A 497 32.31 -4.14 6.67
CA THR A 497 33.29 -5.03 7.30
C THR A 497 33.49 -6.31 6.50
N GLU A 498 34.71 -6.87 6.51
CA GLU A 498 35.01 -8.14 5.81
C GLU A 498 34.06 -9.28 6.22
N ASP A 499 33.69 -9.34 7.50
CA ASP A 499 32.73 -10.33 8.02
C ASP A 499 31.36 -10.18 7.35
N PHE A 500 30.88 -8.95 7.17
CA PHE A 500 29.64 -8.67 6.46
C PHE A 500 29.75 -9.04 4.98
N GLU A 501 30.87 -8.72 4.33
CA GLU A 501 31.08 -9.06 2.93
C GLU A 501 31.05 -10.57 2.70
N ARG A 502 31.75 -11.35 3.55
CA ARG A 502 31.76 -12.83 3.47
C ARG A 502 30.36 -13.40 3.68
N MET A 503 29.65 -12.93 4.71
CA MET A 503 28.26 -13.32 4.96
C MET A 503 27.37 -13.03 3.74
N LEU A 504 27.50 -11.84 3.13
CA LEU A 504 26.69 -11.47 1.98
C LEU A 504 27.03 -12.30 0.74
N GLU A 505 28.31 -12.62 0.50
CA GLU A 505 28.71 -13.48 -0.63
C GLU A 505 28.09 -14.89 -0.50
N GLU A 506 28.19 -15.50 0.69
CA GLU A 506 27.54 -16.80 0.98
C GLU A 506 26.03 -16.74 0.72
N TRP A 507 25.37 -15.69 1.23
CA TRP A 507 23.94 -15.48 1.02
C TRP A 507 23.58 -15.26 -0.45
N TYR A 508 24.43 -14.53 -1.19
CA TYR A 508 24.22 -14.24 -2.60
C TYR A 508 24.36 -15.48 -3.48
N ILE A 509 25.27 -16.41 -3.13
CA ILE A 509 25.41 -17.70 -3.82
C ILE A 509 24.12 -18.51 -3.73
N SER A 510 23.55 -18.67 -2.52
CA SER A 510 22.26 -19.35 -2.35
C SER A 510 21.11 -18.59 -3.01
N TYR A 511 21.05 -17.28 -2.81
CA TYR A 511 20.03 -16.43 -3.42
C TYR A 511 19.94 -16.59 -4.95
N LYS A 512 21.07 -16.63 -5.66
CA LYS A 512 21.07 -16.79 -7.13
C LYS A 512 20.46 -18.11 -7.59
N LYS A 513 20.57 -19.18 -6.79
CA LYS A 513 20.02 -20.49 -7.10
C LYS A 513 18.53 -20.57 -6.81
N THR A 514 18.09 -19.93 -5.73
CA THR A 514 16.74 -20.09 -5.17
C THR A 514 15.78 -18.97 -5.58
N TRP A 515 16.27 -17.76 -5.89
CA TRP A 515 15.48 -16.64 -6.36
C TRP A 515 15.56 -16.49 -7.89
N THR A 516 14.69 -17.21 -8.58
CA THR A 516 14.63 -17.32 -10.05
C THR A 516 13.30 -16.78 -10.58
N ASP A 517 13.18 -16.59 -11.90
CA ASP A 517 11.89 -16.24 -12.52
C ASP A 517 10.78 -17.24 -12.19
N GLU A 518 11.14 -18.51 -12.06
CA GLU A 518 10.22 -19.57 -11.68
C GLU A 518 9.74 -19.43 -10.24
N THR A 519 10.66 -19.29 -9.28
CA THR A 519 10.26 -19.17 -7.87
C THR A 519 9.57 -17.84 -7.57
N ARG A 520 9.88 -16.78 -8.34
CA ARG A 520 9.13 -15.52 -8.31
C ARG A 520 7.67 -15.69 -8.68
N LYS A 521 7.35 -16.56 -9.65
CA LYS A 521 5.95 -16.82 -10.07
C LYS A 521 5.09 -17.27 -8.90
N TYR A 522 5.64 -17.91 -7.88
CA TYR A 522 4.87 -18.34 -6.72
C TYR A 522 4.24 -17.16 -5.94
N PHE A 523 4.90 -16.00 -5.93
CA PHE A 523 4.34 -14.77 -5.35
C PHE A 523 3.35 -14.07 -6.29
N LEU A 524 3.38 -14.40 -7.59
CA LEU A 524 2.54 -13.80 -8.63
C LEU A 524 1.21 -14.51 -8.76
N ILE A 525 1.22 -15.83 -8.62
CA ILE A 525 0.08 -16.68 -8.87
C ILE A 525 -0.78 -16.68 -7.61
N PRO A 526 -2.00 -16.11 -7.65
CA PRO A 526 -2.92 -16.19 -6.53
C PRO A 526 -3.34 -17.64 -6.37
N ARG A 527 -2.98 -18.20 -5.22
CA ARG A 527 -3.10 -19.62 -4.89
C ARG A 527 -2.32 -20.52 -5.84
N VAL A 528 -1.01 -20.50 -5.70
CA VAL A 528 -0.14 -21.56 -6.22
C VAL A 528 -0.66 -22.90 -5.73
N ASP A 529 -0.88 -23.83 -6.66
CA ASP A 529 -1.18 -25.21 -6.34
C ASP A 529 0.10 -25.89 -5.86
N PHE A 530 0.46 -25.68 -4.59
CA PHE A 530 1.72 -26.16 -4.05
C PHE A 530 1.86 -27.68 -4.13
N GLY A 531 0.76 -28.44 -4.19
CA GLY A 531 0.81 -29.89 -4.40
C GLY A 531 1.50 -30.29 -5.72
N LYS A 532 1.52 -29.41 -6.74
CA LYS A 532 2.22 -29.66 -8.01
C LYS A 532 3.67 -29.23 -8.03
N TYR A 533 4.06 -28.32 -7.14
CA TYR A 533 5.36 -27.66 -7.16
C TYR A 533 6.22 -28.03 -5.95
N ILE A 534 5.69 -28.75 -4.97
CA ILE A 534 6.36 -28.96 -3.69
C ILE A 534 7.68 -29.72 -3.83
N ASP A 535 7.72 -30.76 -4.66
CA ASP A 535 8.94 -31.53 -4.87
C ASP A 535 10.04 -30.70 -5.55
N ASP A 536 9.66 -29.87 -6.55
CA ASP A 536 10.56 -28.91 -7.20
C ASP A 536 11.07 -27.86 -6.20
N ILE A 537 10.17 -27.31 -5.36
CA ILE A 537 10.54 -26.33 -4.33
C ILE A 537 11.52 -26.95 -3.34
N LYS A 538 11.24 -28.17 -2.84
CA LYS A 538 12.11 -28.89 -1.91
C LYS A 538 13.48 -29.18 -2.52
N ASP A 539 13.51 -29.70 -3.74
CA ASP A 539 14.77 -29.98 -4.44
C ASP A 539 15.60 -28.71 -4.64
N LYS A 540 14.95 -27.62 -5.08
CA LYS A 540 15.61 -26.34 -5.35
C LYS A 540 16.12 -25.64 -4.10
N PHE A 541 15.47 -25.81 -2.96
CA PHE A 541 15.88 -25.21 -1.69
C PHE A 541 16.83 -26.10 -0.88
N LYS A 542 17.00 -27.36 -1.30
CA LYS A 542 17.82 -28.35 -0.57
C LYS A 542 19.27 -27.90 -0.44
N GLY A 543 19.73 -27.78 0.81
CA GLY A 543 21.10 -27.40 1.14
C GLY A 543 21.40 -25.90 0.96
N GLU A 544 20.41 -25.10 0.57
CA GLU A 544 20.58 -23.66 0.41
C GLU A 544 20.19 -22.91 1.69
N ILE A 545 20.97 -21.89 2.05
CA ILE A 545 20.77 -21.14 3.30
C ILE A 545 19.90 -19.90 3.12
N VAL A 546 19.72 -19.46 1.87
CA VAL A 546 18.86 -18.34 1.51
C VAL A 546 17.89 -18.78 0.43
N TYR A 547 16.59 -18.65 0.70
CA TYR A 547 15.53 -19.03 -0.24
C TYR A 547 14.25 -18.22 -0.02
N PRO A 548 13.35 -18.14 -1.02
CA PRO A 548 12.04 -17.52 -0.85
C PRO A 548 11.29 -18.02 0.38
N ARG A 549 10.86 -17.11 1.25
CA ARG A 549 10.00 -17.44 2.39
C ARG A 549 8.55 -17.58 1.93
N LEU A 550 8.14 -18.82 1.64
CA LEU A 550 6.83 -19.17 1.07
C LEU A 550 5.80 -19.62 2.13
N ASN A 551 6.20 -19.75 3.39
CA ASN A 551 5.36 -20.17 4.54
C ASN A 551 3.92 -19.63 4.52
N GLU A 552 3.72 -18.31 4.34
CA GLU A 552 2.39 -17.68 4.35
C GLU A 552 1.55 -18.10 3.14
N LEU A 553 2.19 -18.34 1.99
CA LEU A 553 1.52 -18.81 0.78
C LEU A 553 1.10 -20.28 0.92
N PHE A 554 1.99 -21.13 1.48
CA PHE A 554 1.66 -22.50 1.84
C PHE A 554 0.47 -22.56 2.79
N ASN A 555 0.52 -21.77 3.86
CA ASN A 555 -0.55 -21.72 4.84
C ASN A 555 -1.88 -21.27 4.20
N SER A 556 -1.84 -20.19 3.43
CA SER A 556 -3.01 -19.69 2.71
C SER A 556 -3.61 -20.71 1.74
N TYR A 557 -2.77 -21.51 1.08
CA TYR A 557 -3.22 -22.56 0.17
C TYR A 557 -3.84 -23.75 0.92
N ALA A 558 -3.25 -24.16 2.04
CA ALA A 558 -3.81 -25.22 2.88
C ALA A 558 -5.21 -24.84 3.39
N PHE A 559 -5.38 -23.64 3.93
CA PHE A 559 -6.69 -23.15 4.38
C PHE A 559 -7.71 -23.00 3.24
N TYR A 560 -7.24 -22.73 2.02
CA TYR A 560 -8.09 -22.81 0.83
C TYR A 560 -8.59 -24.25 0.60
N LEU A 561 -7.71 -25.25 0.63
CA LEU A 561 -8.09 -26.66 0.51
C LEU A 561 -9.07 -27.09 1.61
N LYS A 562 -8.87 -26.64 2.85
CA LYS A 562 -9.81 -26.85 3.95
C LYS A 562 -11.21 -26.30 3.62
N GLY A 563 -11.30 -25.10 3.06
CA GLY A 563 -12.56 -24.50 2.60
C GLY A 563 -13.23 -25.29 1.47
N GLU A 564 -12.44 -25.89 0.58
CA GLU A 564 -12.90 -26.81 -0.47
C GLU A 564 -13.19 -28.23 0.05
N LYS A 565 -13.23 -28.43 1.37
CA LYS A 565 -13.44 -29.72 2.04
C LYS A 565 -12.36 -30.78 1.74
N LYS A 566 -11.17 -30.35 1.33
CA LYS A 566 -9.98 -31.17 1.05
C LYS A 566 -8.99 -31.11 2.22
N LEU A 567 -9.45 -31.53 3.41
CA LEU A 567 -8.66 -31.42 4.64
C LEU A 567 -7.33 -32.20 4.58
N ASP A 568 -7.33 -33.39 4.00
CA ASP A 568 -6.12 -34.23 3.91
C ASP A 568 -5.06 -33.58 3.01
N GLU A 569 -5.46 -33.11 1.82
CA GLU A 569 -4.55 -32.38 0.92
C GLU A 569 -3.96 -31.14 1.60
N GLY A 570 -4.78 -30.38 2.33
CA GLY A 570 -4.31 -29.20 3.04
C GLY A 570 -3.36 -29.53 4.20
N LEU A 571 -3.61 -30.62 4.93
CA LEU A 571 -2.71 -31.09 5.97
C LEU A 571 -1.36 -31.53 5.39
N THR A 572 -1.35 -32.27 4.28
CA THR A 572 -0.11 -32.65 3.58
C THR A 572 0.70 -31.41 3.19
N VAL A 573 0.07 -30.41 2.58
CA VAL A 573 0.72 -29.13 2.22
C VAL A 573 1.36 -28.44 3.42
N LEU A 574 0.72 -28.45 4.60
CA LEU A 574 1.28 -27.85 5.81
C LEU A 574 2.45 -28.64 6.38
N LEU A 575 2.38 -29.98 6.36
CA LEU A 575 3.47 -30.83 6.80
C LEU A 575 4.72 -30.63 5.93
N ASP A 576 4.53 -30.53 4.61
CA ASP A 576 5.61 -30.18 3.69
C ASP A 576 6.19 -28.78 3.94
N ALA A 577 5.32 -27.82 4.28
CA ALA A 577 5.76 -26.48 4.63
C ALA A 577 6.59 -26.45 5.92
N ILE A 578 6.27 -27.26 6.93
CA ILE A 578 7.06 -27.36 8.17
C ILE A 578 8.45 -27.94 7.89
N GLU A 579 8.59 -28.87 6.95
CA GLU A 579 9.91 -29.39 6.56
C GLU A 579 10.80 -28.28 5.98
N LEU A 580 10.21 -27.38 5.19
CA LEU A 580 10.91 -26.24 4.60
C LEU A 580 11.13 -25.08 5.59
N PHE A 581 10.22 -24.88 6.54
CA PHE A 581 10.23 -23.74 7.47
C PHE A 581 10.06 -24.23 8.93
N PRO A 582 11.03 -24.99 9.47
CA PRO A 582 10.90 -25.67 10.77
C PRO A 582 10.87 -24.72 11.98
N THR A 583 11.19 -23.45 11.78
CA THR A 583 11.19 -22.41 12.82
C THR A 583 9.94 -21.51 12.77
N ASP A 584 8.95 -21.86 11.95
CA ASP A 584 7.73 -21.06 11.81
C ASP A 584 6.59 -21.60 12.71
N ALA A 585 6.44 -21.00 13.89
CA ALA A 585 5.42 -21.38 14.87
C ALA A 585 3.99 -21.41 14.29
N ASN A 586 3.67 -20.52 13.36
CA ASN A 586 2.33 -20.40 12.78
C ASN A 586 1.96 -21.58 11.87
N LEU A 587 2.95 -22.21 11.20
CA LEU A 587 2.71 -23.45 10.45
C LEU A 587 2.38 -24.61 11.38
N PHE A 588 3.08 -24.75 12.51
CA PHE A 588 2.76 -25.76 13.53
C PHE A 588 1.38 -25.54 14.13
N ASP A 589 1.02 -24.30 14.48
CA ASP A 589 -0.33 -23.94 14.95
C ASP A 589 -1.40 -24.33 13.92
N SER A 590 -1.16 -24.03 12.65
CA SER A 590 -2.07 -24.38 11.55
C SER A 590 -2.22 -25.89 11.37
N VAL A 591 -1.13 -26.68 11.50
CA VAL A 591 -1.23 -28.15 11.50
C VAL A 591 -2.07 -28.64 12.69
N GLY A 592 -1.91 -28.04 13.87
CA GLY A 592 -2.75 -28.30 15.03
C GLY A 592 -4.24 -28.08 14.74
N GLU A 593 -4.58 -26.99 14.04
CA GLU A 593 -5.96 -26.68 13.64
C GLU A 593 -6.53 -27.71 12.65
N PHE A 594 -5.70 -28.23 11.74
CA PHE A 594 -6.11 -29.25 10.77
C PHE A 594 -6.35 -30.60 11.45
N TYR A 595 -5.47 -31.03 12.36
CA TYR A 595 -5.72 -32.24 13.15
C TYR A 595 -6.96 -32.12 14.02
N LEU A 596 -7.19 -30.96 14.61
CA LEU A 596 -8.41 -30.71 15.39
C LEU A 596 -9.66 -30.80 14.51
N ALA A 597 -9.62 -30.24 13.29
CA ALA A 597 -10.72 -30.34 12.32
C ALA A 597 -10.94 -31.78 11.80
N LYS A 598 -9.93 -32.64 11.90
CA LYS A 598 -10.01 -34.09 11.65
C LYS A 598 -10.36 -34.90 12.89
N GLU A 599 -10.73 -34.25 13.99
CA GLU A 599 -11.06 -34.86 15.28
C GLU A 599 -9.90 -35.61 15.97
N ASP A 600 -8.65 -35.43 15.50
CA ASP A 600 -7.44 -35.97 16.12
C ASP A 600 -6.90 -34.98 17.17
N LYS A 601 -7.52 -35.00 18.35
CA LYS A 601 -7.15 -34.10 19.45
C LYS A 601 -5.72 -34.32 19.93
N THR A 602 -5.24 -35.56 19.93
CA THR A 602 -3.90 -35.90 20.40
C THR A 602 -2.83 -35.23 19.56
N LYS A 603 -2.92 -35.36 18.23
CA LYS A 603 -2.00 -34.68 17.33
C LYS A 603 -2.19 -33.17 17.32
N ALA A 604 -3.43 -32.68 17.43
CA ALA A 604 -3.68 -31.24 17.54
C ALA A 604 -2.89 -30.62 18.71
N ILE A 605 -3.00 -31.22 19.90
CA ILE A 605 -2.28 -30.80 21.11
C ILE A 605 -0.76 -30.85 20.90
N GLU A 606 -0.24 -31.92 20.30
CA GLU A 606 1.19 -32.07 20.02
C GLU A 606 1.71 -30.89 19.18
N TYR A 607 1.02 -30.54 18.10
CA TYR A 607 1.45 -29.47 17.20
C TYR A 607 1.27 -28.06 17.80
N TYR A 608 0.20 -27.81 18.59
CA TYR A 608 0.09 -26.56 19.34
C TYR A 608 1.23 -26.39 20.35
N LYS A 609 1.68 -27.48 21.01
CA LYS A 609 2.84 -27.44 21.91
C LYS A 609 4.13 -27.13 21.17
N LYS A 610 4.39 -27.79 20.02
CA LYS A 610 5.54 -27.46 19.15
C LYS A 610 5.53 -26.00 18.70
N ALA A 611 4.37 -25.45 18.36
CA ALA A 611 4.23 -24.03 18.06
C ALA A 611 4.65 -23.14 19.24
N LEU A 612 4.30 -23.51 20.47
CA LEU A 612 4.68 -22.77 21.69
C LEU A 612 6.13 -22.97 22.13
N GLU A 613 6.77 -24.07 21.74
CA GLU A 613 8.22 -24.24 21.90
C GLU A 613 8.99 -23.22 21.04
N ILE A 614 8.46 -22.88 19.87
CA ILE A 614 9.04 -21.90 18.94
C ILE A 614 8.63 -20.47 19.33
N ASP A 615 7.34 -20.20 19.56
CA ASP A 615 6.83 -18.92 20.05
C ASP A 615 5.94 -19.12 21.29
N PRO A 616 6.51 -18.98 22.51
CA PRO A 616 5.77 -19.13 23.76
C PRO A 616 4.62 -18.13 23.96
N ASN A 617 4.51 -17.09 23.13
CA ASN A 617 3.48 -16.05 23.22
C ASN A 617 2.38 -16.20 22.17
N LEU A 618 2.39 -17.28 21.38
CA LEU A 618 1.44 -17.49 20.30
C LEU A 618 0.01 -17.71 20.86
N ARG A 619 -0.80 -16.65 20.81
CA ARG A 619 -2.13 -16.64 21.46
C ARG A 619 -3.10 -17.68 20.89
N SER A 620 -3.03 -17.99 19.58
CA SER A 620 -3.90 -18.98 18.95
C SER A 620 -3.70 -20.36 19.57
N SER A 621 -2.46 -20.85 19.62
CA SER A 621 -2.11 -22.12 20.28
C SER A 621 -2.50 -22.15 21.76
N ILE A 622 -2.24 -21.06 22.50
CA ILE A 622 -2.63 -20.95 23.91
C ILE A 622 -4.15 -21.13 24.07
N GLN A 623 -4.94 -20.37 23.30
CA GLN A 623 -6.40 -20.44 23.35
C GLN A 623 -6.94 -21.80 22.90
N ALA A 624 -6.30 -22.43 21.91
CA ALA A 624 -6.69 -23.75 21.44
C ALA A 624 -6.48 -24.81 22.53
N LEU A 625 -5.32 -24.81 23.20
CA LEU A 625 -5.02 -25.71 24.31
C LEU A 625 -5.91 -25.48 25.54
N GLU A 626 -6.23 -24.21 25.85
CA GLU A 626 -7.17 -23.88 26.93
C GLU A 626 -8.57 -24.44 26.67
N LYS A 627 -9.05 -24.41 25.43
CA LYS A 627 -10.34 -25.00 25.02
C LYS A 627 -10.33 -26.53 25.02
N LEU A 628 -9.16 -27.14 24.87
CA LEU A 628 -8.96 -28.59 24.93
C LEU A 628 -8.72 -29.10 26.37
N GLU A 629 -8.95 -28.24 27.37
CA GLU A 629 -8.85 -28.53 28.82
C GLU A 629 -7.43 -28.90 29.32
N GLU A 630 -6.38 -28.57 28.56
CA GLU A 630 -4.97 -28.82 28.92
C GLU A 630 -4.36 -27.75 29.85
N LYS A 631 -5.12 -27.18 30.79
CA LYS A 631 -4.66 -26.06 31.64
C LYS A 631 -3.40 -26.35 32.46
N HIS A 632 -3.21 -27.58 32.93
CA HIS A 632 -2.06 -27.95 33.77
C HIS A 632 -0.73 -28.08 32.99
N SER A 633 -0.76 -28.27 31.66
CA SER A 633 0.46 -28.39 30.83
C SER A 633 1.00 -27.04 30.37
N LEU A 634 0.14 -26.03 30.31
CA LEU A 634 0.45 -24.65 29.92
C LEU A 634 1.37 -23.93 30.93
N ASP A 635 1.27 -24.24 32.23
CA ASP A 635 2.04 -23.55 33.28
C ASP A 635 3.56 -23.76 33.19
N HIS A 636 4.03 -24.85 32.58
CA HIS A 636 5.46 -25.09 32.35
C HIS A 636 5.99 -24.33 31.11
N LEU A 637 5.17 -24.21 30.06
CA LEU A 637 5.51 -23.54 28.80
C LEU A 637 5.39 -22.01 28.87
N ILE A 638 4.44 -21.49 29.69
CA ILE A 638 4.14 -20.05 29.83
C ILE A 638 5.02 -19.34 30.88
N LYS A 639 5.87 -20.06 31.61
CA LYS A 639 6.61 -19.55 32.79
C LYS A 639 7.55 -18.37 32.52
N HIS A 640 7.73 -17.91 31.28
CA HIS A 640 8.55 -16.75 30.93
C HIS A 640 7.77 -15.44 30.65
N THR A 641 6.43 -15.45 30.69
CA THR A 641 5.63 -14.28 30.31
C THR A 641 5.11 -13.46 31.50
N ARG A 642 4.93 -14.05 32.69
CA ARG A 642 4.34 -13.36 33.86
C ARG A 642 5.28 -12.40 34.61
N VAL A 643 6.56 -12.31 34.26
CA VAL A 643 7.50 -11.37 34.91
C VAL A 643 7.52 -9.98 34.23
N LYS A 644 6.90 -9.81 33.05
CA LYS A 644 6.94 -8.54 32.31
C LYS A 644 5.66 -7.67 32.36
N SER A 645 4.58 -8.12 33.02
CA SER A 645 3.34 -7.32 33.14
C SER A 645 3.17 -6.57 34.47
N LYS A 646 4.24 -6.47 35.27
CA LYS A 646 4.31 -5.59 36.45
C LYS A 646 5.64 -4.84 36.44
N LYS A 647 5.76 -3.83 35.58
CA LYS A 647 6.51 -2.59 35.83
C LYS A 647 6.23 -1.59 34.72
#